data_AF-A0A928F0J2-F1
#
_entry.id   AF-A0A928F0J2-F1
#
_cell.length_a   1.000
_cell.length_b   1.000
_cell.length_c   1.000
_cell.angle_alpha   90.00
_cell.angle_beta   90.00
_cell.angle_gamma   90.00
#
_symmetry.space_group_name_H-M   'P 1'
#
loop_
_entity.id
_entity.type
_entity.pdbx_description
1 polymer ?
#
loop_
_entity_poly.entity_id
_entity_poly.type
_entity_poly.pdbx_seq_one_letter_code
_entity_poly.pdbx_strand_id
1 'polypeptide(L)'
;MLYKETEKLEDKLFKNPTAEYRGTPFWAWNGDLKKEYLFDQIDAFKKMGLGGAHMHVRTGLVQKYLGDEHMQCIKDCTEKFKKEKMLSWLYDEDRWPSGAAGGYVTKEIKHRIKYLILTVGERPVGEFNTLLACFDVVLDKDGYIASYRCIDETEQDIKGTKWRAYMAIPRGGDSWYNGQSYVDTMSKEAIKKFIDITYNAYEKAVGKEFGKTVPAIFTDEPNMGYKKIFAFSNSKQDVSFPITTSFAKEYKKLYGDDIYDYIPELFWELPDGKVSVHRYRYHDLAIEMFTRAFCDQCGKWCEEHGILFTGHVLHEESLQNQTDCMGEAMRTYRGFGLPGIDMLCNYHEYTTAKQCQSAVHQYGKPGMLSELYGVTNWDHDFRGHKHQGDWQAALGVTTRVHHLAYYSMEGEAKRDYPASIGYQSPWYEKYAYIEDHFSRVNTAMTRGKADVKVGVIHPIESYWLHYGPMDNTSEIRNQLESNFQNLIQWLIFGTVDFDYICESSLPKLCKKGTNPFKVGEMKYDCIIVPACETLRSTTLERLEAFKAAGGKLIFMGNAPTLCDALPSERGKELFDASEKVFFGKTDILSALSELRDISIIRNDGATPDNFIYQMRKEKNGTKWLFIVNGKDYTNVDIPTCQDITLTIKGKFTPTLYDTLTGDISPIAFRIVDGNTVIDRRMYNYDSLLLKLEKYEKGSEQAKAKKALEHICDVKFPSQVEYSLSEDNVYVLDMAQYKLNDGEWQGEEEILRIDATCRNILGWPKMGGRMVQPWLTPEPEISNFVTLRYMIESEIDVKAPVLAVEKAENVKITLNGKTVKNDVIGYYVDRYIKKIQLPDLKKGENVLELVCPLGQRTAVEYAYLLGAFGVKVIGRSKTVTFLPEKLWFDDIRNQGLAFYSANVTYKCEVETDKDGVLCVHAPVWRGALVSMKVDGKECGNIAFSPYEAKAKTKAGKHTVELTVYGTRFNTFGQIHCHHNEAFKWYNSDSWRTVGDMWSYEYETKPAGILRTPVCDLKK
;
A
#
# COMPACT_ATOMS: atom_id res chain seq x y z
N MET A 1 11.40 -13.93 18.59
CA MET A 1 10.05 -13.32 18.59
C MET A 1 10.21 -11.82 18.45
N LEU A 2 9.44 -11.18 17.55
CA LEU A 2 9.54 -9.74 17.23
C LEU A 2 9.09 -8.87 18.41
N TYR A 3 7.89 -9.14 18.95
CA TYR A 3 7.37 -8.46 20.13
C TYR A 3 7.68 -9.26 21.40
N LYS A 4 8.10 -8.57 22.47
CA LYS A 4 8.38 -9.22 23.76
C LYS A 4 7.10 -9.34 24.57
N GLU A 5 6.73 -10.56 24.96
CA GLU A 5 5.66 -10.76 25.94
C GLU A 5 6.13 -10.34 27.34
N THR A 6 5.54 -9.27 27.88
CA THR A 6 5.69 -8.87 29.29
C THR A 6 4.39 -9.10 30.05
N GLU A 7 4.45 -9.33 31.37
CA GLU A 7 3.26 -9.56 32.20
C GLU A 7 2.29 -8.37 32.19
N LYS A 8 2.83 -7.14 32.11
CA LYS A 8 2.06 -5.89 32.03
C LYS A 8 2.71 -4.93 31.03
N LEU A 9 1.90 -4.09 30.41
CA LEU A 9 2.39 -2.96 29.62
C LEU A 9 2.89 -1.88 30.58
N GLU A 10 4.16 -1.51 30.46
CA GLU A 10 4.76 -0.41 31.23
C GLU A 10 4.35 0.94 30.62
N ASP A 11 3.94 1.89 31.47
CA ASP A 11 3.57 3.25 31.04
C ASP A 11 4.70 3.95 30.25
N LYS A 12 5.96 3.67 30.60
CA LYS A 12 7.13 4.20 29.87
C LYS A 12 7.22 3.67 28.44
N LEU A 13 6.91 2.39 28.24
CA LEU A 13 6.89 1.76 26.91
C LEU A 13 5.74 2.31 26.08
N PHE A 14 4.54 2.46 26.66
CA PHE A 14 3.43 3.14 25.98
C PHE A 14 3.78 4.58 25.62
N LYS A 15 4.40 5.34 26.53
CA LYS A 15 4.74 6.74 26.24
C LYS A 15 5.78 6.87 25.12
N ASN A 16 6.79 6.00 25.12
CA ASN A 16 7.88 5.99 24.15
C ASN A 16 8.14 4.56 23.64
N PRO A 17 7.37 4.09 22.63
CA PRO A 17 7.53 2.74 22.09
C PRO A 17 8.90 2.52 21.45
N THR A 18 9.43 1.31 21.58
CA THR A 18 10.69 0.86 20.97
C THR A 18 10.51 0.50 19.49
N ALA A 19 11.63 0.24 18.80
CA ALA A 19 11.69 0.09 17.34
C ALA A 19 10.77 -1.00 16.77
N GLU A 20 10.56 -2.10 17.49
CA GLU A 20 9.73 -3.22 17.03
C GLU A 20 8.25 -2.85 16.86
N TYR A 21 7.77 -1.79 17.52
CA TYR A 21 6.39 -1.33 17.43
C TYR A 21 6.17 -0.25 16.35
N ARG A 22 7.23 0.25 15.71
CA ARG A 22 7.19 1.40 14.80
C ARG A 22 7.17 0.96 13.34
N GLY A 23 6.69 1.82 12.46
CA GLY A 23 6.72 1.56 11.02
C GLY A 23 8.15 1.54 10.45
N THR A 24 8.29 0.89 9.30
CA THR A 24 9.56 0.58 8.65
C THR A 24 9.37 0.77 7.14
N PRO A 25 9.72 1.93 6.57
CA PRO A 25 9.40 2.24 5.19
C PRO A 25 10.20 1.36 4.24
N PHE A 26 9.70 1.21 3.02
CA PHE A 26 10.58 0.88 1.92
C PHE A 26 11.56 2.02 1.70
N TRP A 27 12.83 1.67 1.58
CA TRP A 27 13.90 2.60 1.29
C TRP A 27 14.48 2.26 -0.09
N ALA A 28 14.05 3.04 -1.08
CA ALA A 28 14.35 2.82 -2.48
C ALA A 28 15.81 3.13 -2.77
N TRP A 29 16.65 2.10 -2.84
CA TRP A 29 18.02 2.17 -3.32
C TRP A 29 18.02 2.27 -4.86
N ASN A 30 17.89 3.51 -5.35
CA ASN A 30 17.61 3.89 -6.74
C ASN A 30 18.70 4.80 -7.35
N GLY A 31 19.97 4.58 -7.00
CA GLY A 31 21.06 5.41 -7.52
C GLY A 31 22.45 4.86 -7.18
N ASP A 32 23.44 5.76 -7.17
CA ASP A 32 24.79 5.47 -6.70
C ASP A 32 24.86 5.56 -5.17
N LEU A 33 24.91 4.40 -4.51
CA LEU A 33 24.82 4.30 -3.05
C LEU A 33 26.12 4.76 -2.37
N LYS A 34 26.06 5.92 -1.70
CA LYS A 34 27.15 6.49 -0.92
C LYS A 34 26.89 6.31 0.56
N LYS A 35 27.87 5.75 1.27
CA LYS A 35 27.80 5.46 2.70
C LYS A 35 27.34 6.65 3.56
N GLU A 36 27.84 7.84 3.26
CA GLU A 36 27.46 9.08 3.95
C GLU A 36 25.96 9.40 3.79
N TYR A 37 25.40 9.28 2.59
CA TYR A 37 23.99 9.57 2.34
C TYR A 37 23.09 8.50 2.94
N LEU A 38 23.53 7.24 2.87
CA LEU A 38 22.86 6.13 3.55
C LEU A 38 22.73 6.40 5.06
N PHE A 39 23.79 6.91 5.70
CA PHE A 39 23.79 7.19 7.14
C PHE A 39 22.92 8.40 7.50
N ASP A 40 22.99 9.48 6.73
CA ASP A 40 22.14 10.66 6.90
C ASP A 40 20.64 10.29 6.82
N GLN A 41 20.27 9.38 5.91
CA GLN A 41 18.90 8.93 5.74
C GLN A 41 18.42 8.06 6.91
N ILE A 42 19.29 7.20 7.46
CA ILE A 42 18.98 6.47 8.70
C ILE A 42 18.72 7.44 9.85
N ASP A 43 19.51 8.52 9.96
CA ASP A 43 19.30 9.56 10.96
C ASP A 43 17.99 10.34 10.73
N ALA A 44 17.61 10.57 9.47
CA ALA A 44 16.31 11.13 9.11
C ALA A 44 15.14 10.21 9.53
N PHE A 45 15.23 8.90 9.25
CA PHE A 45 14.20 7.93 9.65
C PHE A 45 14.00 7.91 11.17
N LYS A 46 15.09 8.01 11.94
CA LYS A 46 15.02 8.12 13.39
C LYS A 46 14.29 9.38 13.85
N LYS A 47 14.57 10.53 13.24
CA LYS A 47 13.87 11.81 13.53
C LYS A 47 12.38 11.73 13.19
N MET A 48 12.02 11.01 12.14
CA MET A 48 10.64 10.75 11.73
C MET A 48 9.89 9.82 12.69
N GLY A 49 10.57 9.20 13.67
CA GLY A 49 9.96 8.25 14.60
C GLY A 49 9.80 6.83 14.05
N LEU A 50 10.50 6.49 12.96
CA LEU A 50 10.47 5.15 12.35
C LEU A 50 11.35 4.17 13.13
N GLY A 51 11.00 2.87 13.05
CA GLY A 51 11.68 1.79 13.78
C GLY A 51 12.86 1.17 13.04
N GLY A 52 13.00 1.44 11.74
CA GLY A 52 13.93 0.77 10.84
C GLY A 52 13.61 1.15 9.40
N ALA A 53 14.11 0.38 8.43
CA ALA A 53 13.69 0.45 7.04
C ALA A 53 13.99 -0.86 6.29
N HIS A 54 13.27 -1.10 5.20
CA HIS A 54 13.53 -2.18 4.24
C HIS A 54 14.48 -1.66 3.16
N MET A 55 15.67 -2.25 3.06
CA MET A 55 16.68 -1.86 2.05
C MET A 55 16.27 -2.41 0.69
N HIS A 56 15.45 -1.67 -0.04
CA HIS A 56 14.73 -2.12 -1.23
C HIS A 56 15.41 -1.59 -2.50
N VAL A 57 15.94 -2.49 -3.32
CA VAL A 57 16.49 -2.13 -4.64
C VAL A 57 15.38 -1.71 -5.59
N ARG A 58 15.52 -0.53 -6.20
CA ARG A 58 14.58 0.03 -7.20
C ARG A 58 15.31 0.37 -8.50
N THR A 59 14.56 0.76 -9.52
CA THR A 59 15.12 1.19 -10.81
C THR A 59 16.12 2.33 -10.59
N GLY A 60 17.37 2.13 -11.02
CA GLY A 60 18.44 3.12 -10.89
C GLY A 60 19.68 2.65 -10.12
N LEU A 61 19.69 1.44 -9.57
CA LEU A 61 20.82 0.92 -8.82
C LEU A 61 22.10 0.83 -9.68
N VAL A 62 23.16 1.53 -9.24
CA VAL A 62 24.46 1.53 -9.93
C VAL A 62 25.35 0.36 -9.51
N GLN A 63 25.35 0.02 -8.23
CA GLN A 63 26.10 -1.13 -7.71
C GLN A 63 25.50 -2.44 -8.25
N LYS A 64 26.36 -3.40 -8.59
CA LYS A 64 25.90 -4.73 -9.03
C LYS A 64 25.06 -5.40 -7.94
N TYR A 65 23.82 -5.76 -8.26
CA TYR A 65 22.93 -6.49 -7.34
C TYR A 65 23.58 -7.78 -6.83
N LEU A 66 23.58 -7.95 -5.51
CA LEU A 66 24.28 -9.01 -4.76
C LEU A 66 25.82 -9.07 -4.95
N GLY A 67 26.42 -8.05 -5.56
CA GLY A 67 27.87 -7.89 -5.65
C GLY A 67 28.50 -7.39 -4.35
N ASP A 68 29.83 -7.40 -4.27
CA ASP A 68 30.57 -7.07 -3.03
C ASP A 68 30.27 -5.65 -2.51
N GLU A 69 30.18 -4.65 -3.40
CA GLU A 69 29.84 -3.27 -3.02
C GLU A 69 28.41 -3.14 -2.48
N HIS A 70 27.45 -3.79 -3.13
CA HIS A 70 26.06 -3.83 -2.67
C HIS A 70 25.96 -4.50 -1.29
N MET A 71 26.61 -5.66 -1.12
CA MET A 71 26.60 -6.37 0.16
C MET A 71 27.36 -5.62 1.25
N GLN A 72 28.35 -4.79 0.90
CA GLN A 72 29.02 -3.90 1.85
C GLN A 72 28.06 -2.78 2.32
N CYS A 73 27.23 -2.23 1.43
CA CYS A 73 26.19 -1.26 1.83
C CYS A 73 25.20 -1.88 2.82
N ILE A 74 24.74 -3.12 2.59
CA ILE A 74 23.86 -3.86 3.51
C ILE A 74 24.50 -4.00 4.90
N LYS A 75 25.79 -4.40 4.97
CA LYS A 75 26.53 -4.53 6.24
C LYS A 75 26.65 -3.19 6.97
N ASP A 76 27.07 -2.15 6.26
CA ASP A 76 27.27 -0.83 6.83
C ASP A 76 25.97 -0.24 7.39
N CYS A 77 24.86 -0.39 6.65
CA CYS A 77 23.54 0.04 7.11
C CYS A 77 23.07 -0.78 8.32
N THR A 78 23.27 -2.10 8.31
CA THR A 78 22.90 -2.97 9.44
C THR A 78 23.61 -2.55 10.73
N GLU A 79 24.92 -2.29 10.67
CA GLU A 79 25.68 -1.82 11.83
C GLU A 79 25.24 -0.42 12.30
N LYS A 80 24.91 0.48 11.37
CA LYS A 80 24.35 1.79 11.71
C LYS A 80 22.98 1.66 12.39
N PHE A 81 22.05 0.86 11.88
CA PHE A 81 20.76 0.61 12.52
C PHE A 81 20.92 0.04 13.94
N LYS A 82 21.82 -0.93 14.11
CA LYS A 82 22.16 -1.50 15.42
C LYS A 82 22.62 -0.43 16.41
N LYS A 83 23.55 0.43 15.99
CA LYS A 83 24.06 1.54 16.82
C LYS A 83 22.93 2.51 17.22
N GLU A 84 22.01 2.76 16.30
CA GLU A 84 20.87 3.66 16.53
C GLU A 84 19.70 3.02 17.30
N LYS A 85 19.78 1.71 17.59
CA LYS A 85 18.73 0.87 18.21
C LYS A 85 17.46 0.76 17.35
N MET A 86 17.67 0.63 16.05
CA MET A 86 16.65 0.45 15.02
C MET A 86 16.82 -0.92 14.34
N LEU A 87 15.86 -1.31 13.51
CA LEU A 87 15.84 -2.60 12.82
C LEU A 87 16.24 -2.46 11.35
N SER A 88 16.97 -3.45 10.85
CA SER A 88 17.43 -3.54 9.46
C SER A 88 16.65 -4.65 8.75
N TRP A 89 15.67 -4.26 7.94
CA TRP A 89 14.82 -5.22 7.24
C TRP A 89 15.42 -5.52 5.86
N LEU A 90 15.54 -6.81 5.55
CA LEU A 90 16.02 -7.27 4.25
C LEU A 90 14.87 -7.32 3.25
N TYR A 91 15.20 -7.18 1.98
CA TYR A 91 14.27 -7.26 0.86
C TYR A 91 14.90 -8.20 -0.19
N ASP A 92 14.17 -9.20 -0.68
CA ASP A 92 14.77 -10.35 -1.35
C ASP A 92 14.88 -10.27 -2.89
N GLU A 93 14.63 -9.11 -3.48
CA GLU A 93 14.63 -8.96 -4.94
C GLU A 93 15.20 -7.62 -5.44
N ASP A 94 15.70 -7.65 -6.69
CA ASP A 94 15.96 -6.47 -7.49
C ASP A 94 14.65 -6.01 -8.13
N ARG A 95 14.03 -4.99 -7.54
CA ARG A 95 12.61 -4.60 -7.74
C ARG A 95 11.70 -5.73 -7.23
N TRP A 96 10.60 -5.99 -7.91
CA TRP A 96 9.60 -7.01 -7.62
C TRP A 96 9.08 -7.51 -8.98
N PRO A 97 8.37 -8.64 -9.09
CA PRO A 97 8.08 -9.61 -8.04
C PRO A 97 9.27 -10.51 -7.67
N SER A 98 9.26 -11.03 -6.45
CA SER A 98 10.31 -11.88 -5.90
C SER A 98 10.44 -13.23 -6.61
N GLY A 99 11.69 -13.69 -6.72
CA GLY A 99 12.05 -15.06 -7.14
C GLY A 99 13.01 -15.14 -8.33
N ALA A 100 13.22 -14.03 -9.05
CA ALA A 100 14.12 -13.98 -10.20
C ALA A 100 15.59 -13.72 -9.80
N ALA A 101 15.84 -13.11 -8.65
CA ALA A 101 17.13 -12.62 -8.16
C ALA A 101 17.82 -11.71 -9.20
N GLY A 102 17.20 -10.61 -9.60
CA GLY A 102 17.70 -9.70 -10.64
C GLY A 102 17.88 -10.37 -12.01
N GLY A 103 17.16 -11.48 -12.23
CA GLY A 103 17.23 -12.33 -13.42
C GLY A 103 18.23 -13.50 -13.32
N TYR A 104 19.03 -13.61 -12.26
CA TYR A 104 20.06 -14.66 -12.13
C TYR A 104 19.49 -16.09 -12.17
N VAL A 105 18.33 -16.34 -11.56
CA VAL A 105 17.67 -17.66 -11.57
C VAL A 105 17.22 -18.01 -12.98
N THR A 106 16.62 -17.04 -13.66
CA THR A 106 15.91 -17.20 -14.94
C THR A 106 16.80 -17.15 -16.17
N LYS A 107 18.12 -16.95 -16.00
CA LYS A 107 19.11 -17.21 -17.07
C LYS A 107 19.06 -18.68 -17.52
N GLU A 108 18.77 -19.60 -16.60
CA GLU A 108 18.52 -20.99 -16.92
C GLU A 108 17.06 -21.16 -17.37
N ILE A 109 16.83 -21.47 -18.65
CA ILE A 109 15.48 -21.52 -19.28
C ILE A 109 14.52 -22.44 -18.52
N LYS A 110 15.02 -23.56 -17.97
CA LYS A 110 14.21 -24.49 -17.14
C LYS A 110 13.57 -23.86 -15.91
N HIS A 111 14.12 -22.76 -15.39
CA HIS A 111 13.61 -22.05 -14.21
C HIS A 111 12.67 -20.90 -14.55
N ARG A 112 12.43 -20.61 -15.83
CA ARG A 112 11.46 -19.61 -16.24
C ARG A 112 10.03 -20.12 -16.06
N ILE A 113 9.13 -19.20 -15.76
CA ILE A 113 7.69 -19.41 -15.70
C ILE A 113 7.19 -20.15 -16.95
N LYS A 114 6.15 -20.99 -16.79
CA LYS A 114 5.61 -21.80 -17.88
C LYS A 114 4.08 -21.68 -17.91
N TYR A 115 3.53 -21.72 -19.12
CA TYR A 115 2.09 -21.62 -19.36
C TYR A 115 1.61 -22.82 -20.17
N LEU A 116 0.49 -23.41 -19.75
CA LEU A 116 -0.36 -24.21 -20.61
C LEU A 116 -1.14 -23.26 -21.52
N ILE A 117 -0.89 -23.30 -22.83
CA ILE A 117 -1.58 -22.48 -23.83
C ILE A 117 -2.45 -23.37 -24.69
N LEU A 118 -3.74 -23.03 -24.80
CA LEU A 118 -4.67 -23.67 -25.73
C LEU A 118 -4.92 -22.73 -26.92
N THR A 119 -4.70 -23.22 -28.13
CA THR A 119 -4.78 -22.44 -29.37
C THR A 119 -5.25 -23.27 -30.56
N VAL A 120 -5.90 -22.64 -31.54
CA VAL A 120 -6.19 -23.27 -32.85
C VAL A 120 -4.97 -23.23 -33.79
N GLY A 121 -3.99 -22.37 -33.49
CA GLY A 121 -2.78 -22.19 -34.28
C GLY A 121 -1.71 -23.24 -34.00
N GLU A 122 -0.66 -23.23 -34.83
CA GLU A 122 0.55 -24.02 -34.61
C GLU A 122 1.62 -23.17 -33.94
N ARG A 123 2.40 -23.78 -33.05
CA ARG A 123 3.56 -23.17 -32.42
C ARG A 123 4.81 -24.01 -32.70
N PRO A 124 5.97 -23.40 -33.02
CA PRO A 124 7.20 -24.16 -33.27
C PRO A 124 7.62 -24.97 -32.04
N VAL A 125 7.56 -26.30 -32.16
CA VAL A 125 7.99 -27.24 -31.12
C VAL A 125 9.51 -27.21 -30.98
N GLY A 126 9.99 -27.14 -29.74
CA GLY A 126 11.40 -27.06 -29.42
C GLY A 126 11.62 -26.58 -27.99
N GLU A 127 12.69 -25.82 -27.78
CA GLU A 127 13.11 -25.33 -26.45
C GLU A 127 12.03 -24.51 -25.71
N PHE A 128 11.24 -23.73 -26.44
CA PHE A 128 10.26 -22.80 -25.86
C PHE A 128 8.81 -23.27 -25.94
N ASN A 129 8.50 -24.29 -26.73
CA ASN A 129 7.15 -24.85 -26.81
C ASN A 129 7.22 -26.38 -26.87
N THR A 130 6.46 -27.05 -26.02
CA THR A 130 6.25 -28.50 -26.06
C THR A 130 4.78 -28.76 -26.34
N LEU A 131 4.45 -29.46 -27.43
CA LEU A 131 3.08 -29.91 -27.69
C LEU A 131 2.72 -30.99 -26.66
N LEU A 132 1.61 -30.79 -25.94
CA LEU A 132 1.15 -31.68 -24.89
C LEU A 132 0.02 -32.60 -25.37
N ALA A 133 -0.98 -32.04 -26.05
CA ALA A 133 -2.15 -32.75 -26.55
C ALA A 133 -2.86 -31.96 -27.66
N CYS A 134 -3.66 -32.65 -28.47
CA CYS A 134 -4.58 -32.06 -29.44
C CYS A 134 -6.01 -32.53 -29.16
N PHE A 135 -6.99 -31.67 -29.38
CA PHE A 135 -8.40 -31.97 -29.11
C PHE A 135 -9.28 -31.61 -30.29
N ASP A 136 -10.26 -32.48 -30.57
CA ASP A 136 -11.46 -32.13 -31.33
C ASP A 136 -12.53 -31.67 -30.33
N VAL A 137 -12.89 -30.38 -30.34
CA VAL A 137 -13.87 -29.79 -29.42
C VAL A 137 -15.12 -29.35 -30.16
N VAL A 138 -16.27 -29.86 -29.74
CA VAL A 138 -17.60 -29.47 -30.24
C VAL A 138 -18.33 -28.72 -29.13
N LEU A 139 -18.69 -27.47 -29.41
CA LEU A 139 -19.53 -26.66 -28.54
C LEU A 139 -21.00 -26.77 -28.98
N ASP A 140 -21.93 -26.65 -28.03
CA ASP A 140 -23.35 -26.47 -28.34
C ASP A 140 -23.67 -25.03 -28.78
N LYS A 141 -24.95 -24.75 -29.02
CA LYS A 141 -25.43 -23.43 -29.47
C LYS A 141 -25.24 -22.32 -28.43
N ASP A 142 -25.08 -22.68 -27.15
CA ASP A 142 -25.01 -21.76 -26.02
C ASP A 142 -23.55 -21.63 -25.50
N GLY A 143 -22.59 -22.32 -26.14
CA GLY A 143 -21.17 -22.21 -25.87
C GLY A 143 -20.59 -23.25 -24.90
N TYR A 144 -21.38 -24.24 -24.48
CA TYR A 144 -20.93 -25.31 -23.57
C TYR A 144 -20.29 -26.48 -24.34
N ILE A 145 -19.44 -27.26 -23.67
CA ILE A 145 -18.83 -28.45 -24.29
C ILE A 145 -19.90 -29.53 -24.53
N ALA A 146 -20.34 -29.70 -25.78
CA ALA A 146 -21.22 -30.80 -26.16
C ALA A 146 -20.47 -32.15 -26.19
N SER A 147 -19.23 -32.13 -26.69
CA SER A 147 -18.31 -33.28 -26.65
C SER A 147 -16.89 -32.85 -26.97
N TYR A 148 -15.91 -33.61 -26.50
CA TYR A 148 -14.53 -33.48 -26.96
C TYR A 148 -13.80 -34.83 -26.91
N ARG A 149 -12.72 -34.96 -27.68
CA ARG A 149 -11.80 -36.11 -27.57
C ARG A 149 -10.36 -35.68 -27.87
N CYS A 150 -9.42 -36.35 -27.22
CA CYS A 150 -8.00 -36.25 -27.59
C CYS A 150 -7.81 -36.89 -28.98
N ILE A 151 -7.04 -36.23 -29.84
CA ILE A 151 -6.78 -36.64 -31.22
C ILE A 151 -5.28 -36.56 -31.53
N ASP A 152 -4.85 -37.26 -32.57
CA ASP A 152 -3.52 -37.07 -33.12
C ASP A 152 -3.42 -35.71 -33.83
N GLU A 153 -2.24 -35.08 -33.79
CA GLU A 153 -2.05 -33.77 -34.44
C GLU A 153 -2.35 -33.82 -35.94
N THR A 154 -2.06 -34.96 -36.58
CA THR A 154 -2.28 -35.19 -38.01
C THR A 154 -3.70 -35.62 -38.37
N GLU A 155 -4.57 -35.88 -37.39
CA GLU A 155 -5.94 -36.36 -37.62
C GLU A 155 -6.78 -35.29 -38.34
N GLN A 156 -7.37 -35.65 -39.48
CA GLN A 156 -8.19 -34.72 -40.29
C GLN A 156 -9.70 -34.94 -40.10
N ASP A 157 -10.11 -36.12 -39.65
CA ASP A 157 -11.51 -36.46 -39.40
C ASP A 157 -11.94 -35.94 -38.02
N ILE A 158 -12.28 -34.65 -37.96
CA ILE A 158 -12.75 -33.97 -36.75
C ILE A 158 -14.18 -33.47 -36.96
N LYS A 159 -14.97 -33.49 -35.89
CA LYS A 159 -16.37 -33.01 -35.90
C LYS A 159 -16.48 -31.52 -35.58
N GLY A 160 -15.61 -31.03 -34.71
CA GLY A 160 -15.62 -29.67 -34.19
C GLY A 160 -14.39 -28.90 -34.62
N THR A 161 -13.76 -28.21 -33.67
CA THR A 161 -12.54 -27.43 -33.90
C THR A 161 -11.34 -28.13 -33.31
N LYS A 162 -10.26 -28.24 -34.08
CA LYS A 162 -8.96 -28.72 -33.60
C LYS A 162 -8.29 -27.64 -32.74
N TRP A 163 -8.02 -28.00 -31.49
CA TRP A 163 -7.24 -27.21 -30.54
C TRP A 163 -5.96 -27.92 -30.17
N ARG A 164 -4.87 -27.17 -29.99
CA ARG A 164 -3.56 -27.66 -29.58
C ARG A 164 -3.20 -27.07 -28.23
N ALA A 165 -2.80 -27.94 -27.30
CA ALA A 165 -2.31 -27.56 -26.00
C ALA A 165 -0.78 -27.59 -25.98
N TYR A 166 -0.14 -26.48 -25.66
CA TYR A 166 1.31 -26.37 -25.54
C TYR A 166 1.71 -26.00 -24.11
N MET A 167 2.82 -26.56 -23.61
CA MET A 167 3.59 -25.92 -22.55
C MET A 167 4.54 -24.92 -23.20
N ALA A 168 4.38 -23.63 -22.88
CA ALA A 168 5.18 -22.54 -23.42
C ALA A 168 6.07 -21.90 -22.35
N ILE A 169 7.31 -21.58 -22.73
CA ILE A 169 8.30 -20.90 -21.90
C ILE A 169 8.68 -19.57 -22.57
N PRO A 170 8.70 -18.44 -21.85
CA PRO A 170 9.13 -17.17 -22.42
C PRO A 170 10.60 -17.19 -22.89
N ARG A 171 10.85 -16.55 -24.03
CA ARG A 171 12.20 -16.42 -24.62
C ARG A 171 13.12 -15.47 -23.83
N GLY A 172 12.57 -14.70 -22.89
CA GLY A 172 13.28 -13.64 -22.17
C GLY A 172 13.17 -12.31 -22.92
N GLY A 173 14.11 -11.39 -22.67
CA GLY A 173 14.12 -10.06 -23.29
C GLY A 173 13.28 -9.02 -22.54
N ASP A 174 12.73 -9.36 -21.38
CA ASP A 174 11.96 -8.42 -20.57
C ASP A 174 12.91 -7.52 -19.76
N SER A 175 12.87 -6.20 -20.00
CA SER A 175 13.70 -5.22 -19.30
C SER A 175 13.40 -5.14 -17.80
N TRP A 176 12.19 -5.52 -17.40
CA TRP A 176 11.78 -5.62 -16.00
C TRP A 176 12.59 -6.70 -15.24
N TYR A 177 12.93 -7.79 -15.91
CA TYR A 177 13.77 -8.87 -15.38
C TYR A 177 15.19 -8.80 -15.94
N ASN A 178 15.70 -7.60 -16.20
CA ASN A 178 17.07 -7.38 -16.65
C ASN A 178 17.43 -8.15 -17.94
N GLY A 179 16.48 -8.21 -18.88
CA GLY A 179 16.58 -8.95 -20.13
C GLY A 179 16.25 -10.45 -20.02
N GLN A 180 15.80 -10.92 -18.86
CA GLN A 180 15.40 -12.30 -18.61
C GLN A 180 13.87 -12.45 -18.61
N SER A 181 13.32 -13.30 -17.74
CA SER A 181 11.89 -13.59 -17.58
C SER A 181 11.57 -13.81 -16.11
N TYR A 182 10.29 -13.89 -15.73
CA TYR A 182 9.90 -14.27 -14.39
C TYR A 182 10.15 -15.77 -14.11
N VAL A 183 10.29 -16.11 -12.83
CA VAL A 183 10.63 -17.46 -12.37
C VAL A 183 9.40 -18.39 -12.34
N ASP A 184 9.63 -19.70 -12.49
CA ASP A 184 8.63 -20.74 -12.22
C ASP A 184 8.46 -20.92 -10.70
N THR A 185 7.54 -20.18 -10.11
CA THR A 185 7.26 -20.20 -8.67
C THR A 185 6.60 -21.48 -8.17
N MET A 186 6.14 -22.36 -9.07
CA MET A 186 5.63 -23.70 -8.73
C MET A 186 6.74 -24.77 -8.71
N SER A 187 7.95 -24.44 -9.17
CA SER A 187 9.09 -25.36 -9.19
C SER A 187 9.94 -25.23 -7.94
N LYS A 188 9.98 -26.31 -7.14
CA LYS A 188 10.85 -26.37 -5.95
C LYS A 188 12.32 -26.14 -6.28
N GLU A 189 12.78 -26.64 -7.42
CA GLU A 189 14.16 -26.48 -7.87
C GLU A 189 14.49 -25.03 -8.20
N ALA A 190 13.57 -24.33 -8.90
CA ALA A 190 13.75 -22.92 -9.25
C ALA A 190 13.81 -22.04 -7.99
N ILE A 191 12.92 -22.28 -7.02
CA ILE A 191 12.95 -21.50 -5.76
C ILE A 191 14.12 -21.87 -4.86
N LYS A 192 14.56 -23.13 -4.85
CA LYS A 192 15.81 -23.48 -4.17
C LYS A 192 16.98 -22.68 -4.74
N LYS A 193 17.06 -22.53 -6.06
CA LYS A 193 18.08 -21.71 -6.73
C LYS A 193 17.99 -20.23 -6.32
N PHE A 194 16.78 -19.69 -6.18
CA PHE A 194 16.55 -18.33 -5.66
C PHE A 194 17.10 -18.16 -4.23
N ILE A 195 16.78 -19.07 -3.32
CA ILE A 195 17.30 -19.08 -1.94
C ILE A 195 18.83 -19.19 -1.94
N ASP A 196 19.38 -20.10 -2.74
CA ASP A 196 20.83 -20.33 -2.84
C ASP A 196 21.60 -19.08 -3.29
N ILE A 197 20.99 -18.24 -4.14
CA ILE A 197 21.58 -17.01 -4.66
C ILE A 197 21.38 -15.86 -3.68
N THR A 198 20.15 -15.58 -3.28
CA THR A 198 19.81 -14.34 -2.57
C THR A 198 19.92 -14.50 -1.05
N TYR A 199 19.28 -15.51 -0.48
CA TYR A 199 19.15 -15.65 0.97
C TYR A 199 20.50 -16.00 1.60
N ASN A 200 21.25 -16.90 0.96
CA ASN A 200 22.61 -17.25 1.40
C ASN A 200 23.59 -16.07 1.24
N ALA A 201 23.38 -15.15 0.30
CA ALA A 201 24.20 -13.96 0.18
C ALA A 201 23.99 -13.03 1.40
N TYR A 202 22.74 -12.85 1.83
CA TYR A 202 22.43 -12.11 3.06
C TYR A 202 22.98 -12.80 4.31
N GLU A 203 22.82 -14.11 4.44
CA GLU A 203 23.37 -14.87 5.56
C GLU A 203 24.89 -14.67 5.67
N LYS A 204 25.61 -14.79 4.55
CA LYS A 204 27.05 -14.55 4.48
C LYS A 204 27.42 -13.12 4.90
N ALA A 205 26.60 -12.13 4.55
CA ALA A 205 26.90 -10.73 4.82
C ALA A 205 26.59 -10.31 6.25
N VAL A 206 25.40 -10.66 6.76
CA VAL A 206 24.83 -10.11 8.01
C VAL A 206 24.18 -11.18 8.90
N GLY A 207 24.37 -12.48 8.63
CA GLY A 207 23.74 -13.57 9.38
C GLY A 207 24.04 -13.58 10.90
N LYS A 208 25.11 -12.92 11.36
CA LYS A 208 25.40 -12.75 12.80
C LYS A 208 24.39 -11.86 13.54
N GLU A 209 23.66 -11.03 12.78
CA GLU A 209 22.64 -10.09 13.27
C GLU A 209 21.21 -10.59 13.07
N PHE A 210 21.03 -11.78 12.48
CA PHE A 210 19.74 -12.45 12.35
C PHE A 210 19.10 -12.70 13.72
N GLY A 211 17.80 -12.41 13.82
CA GLY A 211 17.01 -12.50 15.04
C GLY A 211 17.34 -11.41 16.08
N LYS A 212 18.23 -10.47 15.74
CA LYS A 212 18.63 -9.32 16.59
C LYS A 212 18.26 -8.02 15.89
N THR A 213 19.21 -7.43 15.17
CA THR A 213 19.02 -6.20 14.40
C THR A 213 18.27 -6.48 13.09
N VAL A 214 18.43 -7.69 12.53
CA VAL A 214 17.73 -8.13 11.32
C VAL A 214 16.60 -9.07 11.73
N PRO A 215 15.33 -8.61 11.75
CA PRO A 215 14.22 -9.42 12.23
C PRO A 215 13.62 -10.31 11.15
N ALA A 216 13.71 -9.89 9.88
CA ALA A 216 12.94 -10.49 8.79
C ALA A 216 13.55 -10.21 7.41
N ILE A 217 13.11 -10.99 6.43
CA ILE A 217 13.31 -10.76 5.00
C ILE A 217 11.94 -10.65 4.31
N PHE A 218 11.76 -9.57 3.55
CA PHE A 218 10.54 -9.24 2.83
C PHE A 218 10.56 -9.85 1.43
N THR A 219 9.45 -10.48 1.04
CA THR A 219 9.15 -10.96 -0.30
C THR A 219 7.98 -10.19 -0.88
N ASP A 220 8.06 -9.85 -2.16
CA ASP A 220 7.15 -8.90 -2.80
C ASP A 220 6.44 -9.53 -4.00
N GLU A 221 5.11 -9.59 -3.92
CA GLU A 221 4.22 -10.04 -4.99
C GLU A 221 4.54 -11.39 -5.70
N PRO A 222 5.16 -12.42 -5.07
CA PRO A 222 5.39 -13.67 -5.76
C PRO A 222 4.06 -14.29 -6.22
N ASN A 223 4.03 -14.78 -7.46
CA ASN A 223 2.79 -15.25 -8.10
C ASN A 223 3.04 -16.35 -9.12
N MET A 224 1.97 -16.99 -9.59
CA MET A 224 2.05 -18.06 -10.59
C MET A 224 2.01 -17.55 -12.04
N GLY A 225 1.73 -16.27 -12.25
CA GLY A 225 1.37 -15.69 -13.54
C GLY A 225 -0.14 -15.61 -13.77
N TYR A 226 -0.56 -14.73 -14.68
CA TYR A 226 -1.97 -14.49 -14.96
C TYR A 226 -2.58 -15.58 -15.83
N LYS A 227 -3.79 -15.98 -15.47
CA LYS A 227 -4.68 -16.79 -16.30
C LYS A 227 -5.33 -15.91 -17.37
N LYS A 228 -5.54 -16.50 -18.54
CA LYS A 228 -6.29 -15.90 -19.64
C LYS A 228 -7.38 -16.86 -20.07
N ILE A 229 -8.63 -16.41 -20.01
CA ILE A 229 -9.83 -17.15 -20.40
C ILE A 229 -10.46 -16.56 -21.68
N PHE A 230 -11.49 -17.22 -22.19
CA PHE A 230 -12.24 -16.74 -23.34
C PHE A 230 -13.14 -15.56 -22.98
N ALA A 231 -13.16 -14.52 -23.83
CA ALA A 231 -14.18 -13.47 -23.74
C ALA A 231 -15.55 -13.98 -24.22
N PHE A 232 -15.55 -14.77 -25.29
CA PHE A 232 -16.70 -15.48 -25.81
C PHE A 232 -16.34 -16.94 -26.00
N SER A 233 -17.21 -17.84 -25.54
CA SER A 233 -17.07 -19.30 -25.62
C SER A 233 -16.68 -19.82 -27.01
N ASN A 234 -17.18 -19.21 -28.08
CA ASN A 234 -16.91 -19.57 -29.46
C ASN A 234 -15.64 -18.91 -30.08
N SER A 235 -14.93 -18.08 -29.32
CA SER A 235 -13.73 -17.38 -29.79
C SER A 235 -12.58 -18.35 -30.06
N LYS A 236 -11.75 -18.02 -31.05
CA LYS A 236 -10.55 -18.78 -31.43
C LYS A 236 -9.24 -18.14 -30.93
N GLN A 237 -9.33 -17.29 -29.92
CA GLN A 237 -8.16 -16.65 -29.31
C GLN A 237 -7.35 -17.62 -28.45
N ASP A 238 -6.05 -17.36 -28.31
CA ASP A 238 -5.22 -18.08 -27.34
C ASP A 238 -5.68 -17.79 -25.91
N VAL A 239 -5.86 -18.85 -25.14
CA VAL A 239 -6.08 -18.84 -23.68
C VAL A 239 -4.96 -19.59 -22.98
N SER A 240 -4.71 -19.26 -21.71
CA SER A 240 -3.53 -19.79 -21.03
C SER A 240 -3.65 -19.82 -19.53
N PHE A 241 -3.24 -20.93 -18.92
CA PHE A 241 -3.15 -21.13 -17.48
C PHE A 241 -1.70 -21.42 -17.07
N PRO A 242 -1.20 -20.94 -15.92
CA PRO A 242 0.16 -21.25 -15.48
C PRO A 242 0.32 -22.74 -15.19
N ILE A 243 1.49 -23.30 -15.51
CA ILE A 243 1.82 -24.71 -15.25
C ILE A 243 3.30 -24.86 -14.90
N THR A 244 3.71 -26.03 -14.42
CA THR A 244 5.13 -26.39 -14.29
C THR A 244 5.37 -27.79 -14.85
N THR A 245 6.63 -28.13 -15.17
CA THR A 245 7.00 -29.39 -15.83
C THR A 245 6.51 -30.64 -15.09
N SER A 246 6.39 -30.58 -13.76
CA SER A 246 5.95 -31.71 -12.93
C SER A 246 4.44 -31.81 -12.73
N PHE A 247 3.66 -30.85 -13.28
CA PHE A 247 2.25 -30.70 -12.93
C PHE A 247 1.39 -31.93 -13.24
N ALA A 248 1.42 -32.47 -14.47
CA ALA A 248 0.62 -33.64 -14.83
C ALA A 248 0.97 -34.88 -14.00
N LYS A 249 2.26 -35.08 -13.67
CA LYS A 249 2.72 -36.17 -12.80
C LYS A 249 2.15 -36.04 -11.39
N GLU A 250 2.18 -34.84 -10.82
CA GLU A 250 1.64 -34.57 -9.48
C GLU A 250 0.11 -34.68 -9.46
N TYR A 251 -0.55 -34.22 -10.52
CA TYR A 251 -1.99 -34.36 -10.70
C TYR A 251 -2.42 -35.82 -10.71
N LYS A 252 -1.78 -36.64 -11.55
CA LYS A 252 -2.04 -38.09 -11.62
C LYS A 252 -1.78 -38.81 -10.31
N LYS A 253 -0.75 -38.41 -9.58
CA LYS A 253 -0.45 -38.96 -8.26
C LYS A 253 -1.55 -38.66 -7.24
N LEU A 254 -2.14 -37.47 -7.27
CA LEU A 254 -3.14 -37.03 -6.29
C LEU A 254 -4.56 -37.47 -6.64
N TYR A 255 -4.92 -37.44 -7.93
CA TYR A 255 -6.30 -37.63 -8.38
C TYR A 255 -6.52 -38.87 -9.24
N GLY A 256 -5.46 -39.56 -9.68
CA GLY A 256 -5.54 -40.77 -10.50
C GLY A 256 -5.66 -40.52 -12.01
N ASP A 257 -6.20 -39.37 -12.42
CA ASP A 257 -6.40 -38.96 -13.82
C ASP A 257 -5.16 -38.27 -14.41
N ASP A 258 -4.99 -38.29 -15.73
CA ASP A 258 -4.02 -37.41 -16.41
C ASP A 258 -4.71 -36.11 -16.81
N ILE A 259 -4.25 -34.97 -16.28
CA ILE A 259 -4.88 -33.66 -16.57
C ILE A 259 -4.88 -33.33 -18.06
N TYR A 260 -3.91 -33.86 -18.82
CA TYR A 260 -3.83 -33.63 -20.26
C TYR A 260 -4.95 -34.30 -21.05
N ASP A 261 -5.72 -35.21 -20.45
CA ASP A 261 -6.92 -35.78 -21.08
C ASP A 261 -8.14 -34.85 -20.95
N TYR A 262 -8.10 -33.84 -20.07
CA TYR A 262 -9.25 -33.01 -19.68
C TYR A 262 -9.02 -31.50 -19.87
N ILE A 263 -8.03 -31.10 -20.67
CA ILE A 263 -7.69 -29.67 -20.87
C ILE A 263 -8.89 -28.82 -21.31
N PRO A 264 -9.78 -29.25 -22.22
CA PRO A 264 -10.94 -28.44 -22.59
C PRO A 264 -11.81 -28.03 -21.40
N GLU A 265 -12.00 -28.91 -20.40
CA GLU A 265 -12.83 -28.59 -19.24
C GLU A 265 -12.25 -27.49 -18.35
N LEU A 266 -10.94 -27.24 -18.42
CA LEU A 266 -10.31 -26.12 -17.72
C LEU A 266 -10.81 -24.77 -18.25
N PHE A 267 -11.14 -24.68 -19.55
CA PHE A 267 -11.39 -23.43 -20.24
C PHE A 267 -12.86 -23.22 -20.67
N TRP A 268 -13.69 -24.26 -20.71
CA TRP A 268 -15.12 -24.18 -21.07
C TRP A 268 -16.04 -24.87 -20.06
N GLU A 269 -17.27 -24.36 -19.93
CA GLU A 269 -18.32 -24.94 -19.10
C GLU A 269 -18.89 -26.24 -19.68
N LEU A 270 -19.34 -27.13 -18.79
CA LEU A 270 -20.06 -28.34 -19.15
C LEU A 270 -21.57 -28.07 -19.26
N PRO A 271 -22.32 -28.83 -20.07
CA PRO A 271 -23.75 -28.64 -20.26
C PRO A 271 -24.56 -29.04 -19.01
N ASP A 272 -25.85 -28.65 -19.02
CA ASP A 272 -26.83 -28.98 -17.98
C ASP A 272 -26.47 -28.47 -16.57
N GLY A 273 -25.67 -27.41 -16.47
CA GLY A 273 -25.24 -26.83 -15.19
C GLY A 273 -24.25 -27.71 -14.41
N LYS A 274 -23.60 -28.68 -15.08
CA LYS A 274 -22.53 -29.47 -14.46
C LYS A 274 -21.27 -28.63 -14.32
N VAL A 275 -20.51 -28.89 -13.25
CA VAL A 275 -19.21 -28.28 -13.02
C VAL A 275 -18.08 -29.24 -13.40
N SER A 276 -16.93 -28.70 -13.81
CA SER A 276 -15.74 -29.52 -14.05
C SER A 276 -14.98 -29.77 -12.75
N VAL A 277 -14.93 -31.04 -12.32
CA VAL A 277 -14.04 -31.47 -11.23
C VAL A 277 -12.57 -31.27 -11.59
N HIS A 278 -12.23 -31.33 -12.88
CA HIS A 278 -10.85 -31.15 -13.35
C HIS A 278 -10.39 -29.70 -13.26
N ARG A 279 -11.28 -28.73 -13.52
CA ARG A 279 -11.01 -27.30 -13.27
C ARG A 279 -10.76 -27.02 -11.79
N TYR A 280 -11.65 -27.50 -10.92
CA TYR A 280 -11.48 -27.39 -9.46
C TYR A 280 -10.13 -27.97 -9.00
N ARG A 281 -9.81 -29.20 -9.41
CA ARG A 281 -8.56 -29.90 -9.06
C ARG A 281 -7.30 -29.21 -9.61
N TYR A 282 -7.38 -28.61 -10.81
CA TYR A 282 -6.29 -27.82 -11.35
C TYR A 282 -5.98 -26.62 -10.45
N HIS A 283 -7.01 -25.86 -10.06
CA HIS A 283 -6.85 -24.72 -9.17
C HIS A 283 -6.26 -25.14 -7.83
N ASP A 284 -6.80 -26.18 -7.19
CA ASP A 284 -6.31 -26.70 -5.90
C ASP A 284 -4.83 -27.13 -5.96
N LEU A 285 -4.46 -27.84 -7.04
CA LEU A 285 -3.07 -28.30 -7.19
C LEU A 285 -2.11 -27.15 -7.50
N ALA A 286 -2.47 -26.21 -8.38
CA ALA A 286 -1.60 -25.12 -8.79
C ALA A 286 -1.18 -24.27 -7.57
N ILE A 287 -2.16 -23.82 -6.76
CA ILE A 287 -1.86 -23.03 -5.56
C ILE A 287 -1.08 -23.83 -4.51
N GLU A 288 -1.34 -25.13 -4.34
CA GLU A 288 -0.54 -25.96 -3.44
C GLU A 288 0.90 -26.13 -3.92
N MET A 289 1.12 -26.27 -5.24
CA MET A 289 2.45 -26.35 -5.83
C MET A 289 3.22 -25.04 -5.69
N PHE A 290 2.56 -23.89 -5.88
CA PHE A 290 3.13 -22.58 -5.60
C PHE A 290 3.48 -22.43 -4.11
N THR A 291 2.51 -22.68 -3.22
CA THR A 291 2.70 -22.51 -1.77
C THR A 291 3.85 -23.37 -1.24
N ARG A 292 3.93 -24.64 -1.64
CA ARG A 292 4.98 -25.57 -1.18
C ARG A 292 6.37 -25.28 -1.78
N ALA A 293 6.41 -24.62 -2.95
CA ALA A 293 7.65 -24.32 -3.64
C ALA A 293 8.20 -22.96 -3.23
N PHE A 294 7.35 -21.94 -3.18
CA PHE A 294 7.74 -20.59 -2.80
C PHE A 294 7.66 -20.39 -1.29
N CYS A 295 6.43 -20.26 -0.77
CA CYS A 295 6.17 -19.78 0.59
C CYS A 295 6.75 -20.71 1.66
N ASP A 296 6.51 -22.03 1.53
CA ASP A 296 7.00 -23.01 2.52
C ASP A 296 8.54 -23.14 2.49
N GLN A 297 9.21 -23.02 1.32
CA GLN A 297 10.68 -23.14 1.25
C GLN A 297 11.38 -21.90 1.81
N CYS A 298 10.94 -20.69 1.40
CA CYS A 298 11.50 -19.44 1.92
C CYS A 298 11.18 -19.29 3.42
N GLY A 299 9.95 -19.62 3.82
CA GLY A 299 9.50 -19.64 5.21
C GLY A 299 10.34 -20.56 6.09
N LYS A 300 10.54 -21.81 5.65
CA LYS A 300 11.36 -22.79 6.38
C LYS A 300 12.82 -22.34 6.48
N TRP A 301 13.40 -21.81 5.41
CA TRP A 301 14.76 -21.27 5.48
C TRP A 301 14.86 -20.16 6.54
N CYS A 302 13.91 -19.23 6.56
CA CYS A 302 13.90 -18.14 7.55
C CYS A 302 13.80 -18.66 8.98
N GLU A 303 12.91 -19.64 9.23
CA GLU A 303 12.77 -20.29 10.54
C GLU A 303 14.08 -20.94 11.00
N GLU A 304 14.75 -21.69 10.12
CA GLU A 304 16.03 -22.35 10.39
C GLU A 304 17.16 -21.36 10.72
N HIS A 305 17.06 -20.11 10.24
CA HIS A 305 18.06 -19.05 10.44
C HIS A 305 17.62 -18.00 11.49
N GLY A 306 16.48 -18.20 12.16
CA GLY A 306 16.03 -17.36 13.27
C GLY A 306 15.48 -15.98 12.89
N ILE A 307 15.05 -15.80 11.64
CA ILE A 307 14.37 -14.59 11.16
C ILE A 307 12.95 -14.90 10.67
N LEU A 308 12.13 -13.87 10.48
CA LEU A 308 10.78 -14.00 9.95
C LEU A 308 10.81 -13.92 8.42
N PHE A 309 10.10 -14.84 7.77
CA PHE A 309 9.67 -14.65 6.38
C PHE A 309 8.46 -13.72 6.38
N THR A 310 8.53 -12.61 5.65
CA THR A 310 7.51 -11.57 5.65
C THR A 310 7.25 -11.02 4.25
N GLY A 311 6.22 -10.18 4.11
CA GLY A 311 5.75 -9.64 2.83
C GLY A 311 4.40 -10.22 2.44
N HIS A 312 3.98 -9.96 1.21
CA HIS A 312 2.67 -10.34 0.70
C HIS A 312 2.81 -11.03 -0.65
N VAL A 313 1.67 -11.30 -1.28
CA VAL A 313 1.50 -12.04 -2.53
C VAL A 313 0.63 -11.18 -3.43
N LEU A 314 0.72 -11.36 -4.75
CA LEU A 314 0.00 -10.49 -5.69
C LEU A 314 -1.50 -10.84 -5.74
N HIS A 315 -2.37 -9.82 -5.83
CA HIS A 315 -3.82 -9.95 -6.07
C HIS A 315 -4.61 -10.69 -4.97
N GLU A 316 -4.63 -10.14 -3.76
CA GLU A 316 -5.21 -10.75 -2.54
C GLU A 316 -6.70 -10.41 -2.31
N GLU A 317 -7.21 -9.40 -3.01
CA GLU A 317 -8.34 -8.59 -2.58
C GLU A 317 -9.72 -9.16 -2.92
N SER A 318 -9.85 -9.82 -4.06
CA SER A 318 -11.11 -10.33 -4.60
C SER A 318 -11.01 -11.82 -4.91
N LEU A 319 -12.15 -12.51 -4.96
CA LEU A 319 -12.20 -13.92 -5.39
C LEU A 319 -11.69 -14.04 -6.83
N GLN A 320 -12.01 -13.05 -7.66
CA GLN A 320 -11.52 -12.96 -9.02
C GLN A 320 -10.00 -12.83 -9.08
N ASN A 321 -9.43 -11.78 -8.49
CA ASN A 321 -8.02 -11.47 -8.69
C ASN A 321 -7.12 -12.55 -8.06
N GLN A 322 -7.53 -13.10 -6.91
CA GLN A 322 -6.90 -14.29 -6.35
C GLN A 322 -6.94 -15.44 -7.35
N THR A 323 -8.11 -15.76 -7.90
CA THR A 323 -8.23 -16.85 -8.89
C THR A 323 -7.43 -16.55 -10.16
N ASP A 324 -7.37 -15.32 -10.64
CA ASP A 324 -6.68 -14.92 -11.88
C ASP A 324 -5.16 -15.11 -11.78
N CYS A 325 -4.57 -14.89 -10.60
CA CYS A 325 -3.12 -14.81 -10.44
C CYS A 325 -2.54 -15.89 -9.51
N MET A 326 -2.90 -15.86 -8.23
CA MET A 326 -2.19 -16.59 -7.18
C MET A 326 -2.92 -17.83 -6.66
N GLY A 327 -4.25 -17.84 -6.64
CA GLY A 327 -5.13 -18.96 -6.33
C GLY A 327 -6.00 -18.75 -5.08
N GLU A 328 -5.38 -18.68 -3.91
CA GLU A 328 -6.03 -18.57 -2.59
C GLU A 328 -5.05 -17.97 -1.57
N ALA A 329 -5.28 -16.73 -1.14
CA ALA A 329 -4.35 -15.96 -0.32
C ALA A 329 -4.07 -16.62 1.03
N MET A 330 -5.12 -17.05 1.74
CA MET A 330 -4.98 -17.65 3.06
C MET A 330 -4.10 -18.92 3.10
N ARG A 331 -4.03 -19.66 1.99
CA ARG A 331 -3.20 -20.88 1.92
C ARG A 331 -1.71 -20.55 2.03
N THR A 332 -1.29 -19.43 1.45
CA THR A 332 0.13 -19.05 1.37
C THR A 332 0.70 -18.63 2.72
N TYR A 333 -0.11 -17.97 3.57
CA TYR A 333 0.31 -17.43 4.86
C TYR A 333 0.83 -18.46 5.86
N ARG A 334 0.59 -19.77 5.64
CA ARG A 334 1.18 -20.83 6.47
C ARG A 334 2.72 -20.80 6.49
N GLY A 335 3.33 -20.39 5.38
CA GLY A 335 4.79 -20.26 5.25
C GLY A 335 5.35 -18.97 5.85
N PHE A 336 4.52 -17.95 6.09
CA PHE A 336 4.97 -16.65 6.55
C PHE A 336 5.13 -16.60 8.08
N GLY A 337 6.25 -16.04 8.56
CA GLY A 337 6.48 -15.77 9.98
C GLY A 337 5.75 -14.52 10.46
N LEU A 338 5.64 -13.53 9.58
CA LEU A 338 4.88 -12.30 9.74
C LEU A 338 4.18 -12.06 8.38
N PRO A 339 2.96 -12.56 8.15
CA PRO A 339 2.28 -12.37 6.88
C PRO A 339 2.01 -10.89 6.63
N GLY A 340 1.93 -10.50 5.37
CA GLY A 340 1.70 -9.13 4.93
C GLY A 340 0.50 -9.02 4.00
N ILE A 341 0.10 -7.78 3.74
CA ILE A 341 -0.88 -7.39 2.73
C ILE A 341 -0.35 -6.17 1.94
N ASP A 342 -0.92 -5.92 0.77
CA ASP A 342 -0.72 -4.67 0.02
C ASP A 342 -1.96 -3.78 0.04
N MET A 343 -1.79 -2.47 0.22
CA MET A 343 -2.87 -1.49 0.33
C MET A 343 -2.52 -0.15 -0.33
N LEU A 344 -2.53 -0.14 -1.66
CA LEU A 344 -2.21 1.02 -2.49
C LEU A 344 -3.42 1.95 -2.71
N CYS A 345 -3.16 3.11 -3.33
CA CYS A 345 -4.18 4.06 -3.80
C CYS A 345 -5.13 4.61 -2.72
N ASN A 346 -4.77 4.48 -1.44
CA ASN A 346 -5.67 4.75 -0.30
C ASN A 346 -6.99 3.95 -0.40
N TYR A 347 -6.96 2.74 -0.96
CA TYR A 347 -8.13 1.86 -1.02
C TYR A 347 -8.47 1.27 0.36
N HIS A 348 -9.74 0.85 0.50
CA HIS A 348 -10.26 0.14 1.67
C HIS A 348 -10.59 -1.30 1.29
N GLU A 349 -9.58 -2.16 1.27
CA GLU A 349 -9.75 -3.58 0.98
C GLU A 349 -9.86 -4.38 2.28
N TYR A 350 -11.05 -4.34 2.89
CA TYR A 350 -11.29 -5.04 4.16
C TYR A 350 -11.07 -6.55 4.01
N THR A 351 -11.38 -7.12 2.82
CA THR A 351 -11.22 -8.55 2.51
C THR A 351 -9.78 -9.00 2.62
N THR A 352 -8.86 -8.23 2.02
CA THR A 352 -7.41 -8.43 2.09
C THR A 352 -6.95 -8.48 3.56
N ALA A 353 -7.30 -7.45 4.34
CA ALA A 353 -6.91 -7.36 5.74
C ALA A 353 -7.47 -8.51 6.59
N LYS A 354 -8.77 -8.83 6.47
CA LYS A 354 -9.41 -9.88 7.28
C LYS A 354 -8.88 -11.28 6.95
N GLN A 355 -8.57 -11.58 5.68
CA GLN A 355 -7.97 -12.87 5.32
C GLN A 355 -6.62 -13.09 6.01
N CYS A 356 -5.74 -12.09 5.96
CA CYS A 356 -4.44 -12.14 6.61
C CYS A 356 -4.55 -12.18 8.13
N GLN A 357 -5.40 -11.34 8.73
CA GLN A 357 -5.67 -11.34 10.18
C GLN A 357 -6.15 -12.71 10.67
N SER A 358 -7.03 -13.36 9.91
CA SER A 358 -7.54 -14.69 10.24
C SER A 358 -6.41 -15.74 10.29
N ALA A 359 -5.48 -15.69 9.35
CA ALA A 359 -4.30 -16.55 9.36
C ALA A 359 -3.38 -16.22 10.54
N VAL A 360 -3.14 -14.93 10.84
CA VAL A 360 -2.37 -14.50 12.01
C VAL A 360 -2.93 -15.11 13.29
N HIS A 361 -4.24 -14.98 13.49
CA HIS A 361 -4.92 -15.51 14.67
C HIS A 361 -4.81 -17.03 14.76
N GLN A 362 -5.16 -17.76 13.69
CA GLN A 362 -5.21 -19.22 13.69
C GLN A 362 -3.84 -19.87 13.83
N TYR A 363 -2.80 -19.32 13.18
CA TYR A 363 -1.43 -19.83 13.31
C TYR A 363 -0.68 -19.27 14.53
N GLY A 364 -1.27 -18.33 15.29
CA GLY A 364 -0.60 -17.68 16.42
C GLY A 364 0.61 -16.84 16.01
N LYS A 365 0.56 -16.21 14.84
CA LYS A 365 1.62 -15.32 14.36
C LYS A 365 1.65 -14.04 15.22
N PRO A 366 2.82 -13.39 15.38
CA PRO A 366 2.96 -12.22 16.24
C PRO A 366 2.19 -10.99 15.76
N GLY A 367 1.84 -10.93 14.48
CA GLY A 367 1.12 -9.82 13.85
C GLY A 367 1.11 -9.97 12.33
N MET A 368 0.75 -8.91 11.63
CA MET A 368 0.85 -8.79 10.18
C MET A 368 1.39 -7.42 9.78
N LEU A 369 1.99 -7.34 8.60
CA LEU A 369 2.41 -6.08 8.01
C LEU A 369 1.45 -5.61 6.92
N SER A 370 1.56 -4.34 6.52
CA SER A 370 0.95 -3.81 5.30
C SER A 370 1.97 -2.96 4.56
N GLU A 371 2.14 -3.19 3.26
CA GLU A 371 2.56 -2.14 2.34
C GLU A 371 1.41 -1.14 2.22
N LEU A 372 1.69 0.17 2.33
CA LEU A 372 0.68 1.23 2.23
C LEU A 372 1.28 2.59 1.87
N TYR A 373 0.39 3.56 1.57
CA TYR A 373 0.69 4.92 1.09
C TYR A 373 1.30 5.00 -0.31
N GLY A 374 1.54 3.86 -0.96
CA GLY A 374 1.99 3.85 -2.33
C GLY A 374 0.90 4.38 -3.25
N VAL A 375 1.31 5.06 -4.32
CA VAL A 375 0.40 5.47 -5.40
C VAL A 375 -0.61 6.54 -4.95
N THR A 376 -0.43 7.19 -3.78
CA THR A 376 -1.37 8.22 -3.26
C THR A 376 -1.08 9.64 -3.73
N ASN A 377 -0.04 9.84 -4.53
CA ASN A 377 0.45 11.14 -5.01
C ASN A 377 1.13 12.02 -3.93
N TRP A 378 1.72 13.14 -4.36
CA TRP A 378 2.44 14.09 -3.50
C TRP A 378 1.56 14.77 -2.45
N ASP A 379 0.26 14.95 -2.72
CA ASP A 379 -0.67 15.66 -1.83
C ASP A 379 -1.37 14.77 -0.79
N HIS A 380 -0.89 13.54 -0.58
CA HIS A 380 -1.36 12.69 0.51
C HIS A 380 -0.86 13.24 1.87
N ASP A 381 -1.80 13.70 2.70
CA ASP A 381 -1.50 14.45 3.92
C ASP A 381 -1.64 13.60 5.20
N PHE A 382 -1.45 14.22 6.36
CA PHE A 382 -1.50 13.49 7.63
C PHE A 382 -2.90 12.91 7.95
N ARG A 383 -3.98 13.50 7.42
CA ARG A 383 -5.35 12.98 7.55
C ARG A 383 -5.46 11.63 6.85
N GLY A 384 -4.98 11.56 5.60
CA GLY A 384 -4.88 10.32 4.83
C GLY A 384 -4.01 9.28 5.54
N HIS A 385 -2.81 9.66 5.96
CA HIS A 385 -1.88 8.73 6.63
C HIS A 385 -2.49 8.12 7.90
N LYS A 386 -3.13 8.94 8.75
CA LYS A 386 -3.78 8.44 9.97
C LYS A 386 -5.01 7.58 9.64
N HIS A 387 -5.88 8.04 8.74
CA HIS A 387 -7.12 7.31 8.44
C HIS A 387 -6.83 5.93 7.85
N GLN A 388 -5.93 5.85 6.85
CA GLN A 388 -5.59 4.57 6.22
C GLN A 388 -4.95 3.60 7.22
N GLY A 389 -4.04 4.08 8.06
CA GLY A 389 -3.40 3.22 9.07
C GLY A 389 -4.35 2.81 10.20
N ASP A 390 -5.31 3.65 10.58
CA ASP A 390 -6.23 3.38 11.70
C ASP A 390 -7.12 2.18 11.42
N TRP A 391 -7.77 2.15 10.26
CA TRP A 391 -8.67 1.06 9.93
C TRP A 391 -7.91 -0.26 9.76
N GLN A 392 -6.70 -0.21 9.20
CA GLN A 392 -5.83 -1.37 9.08
C GLN A 392 -5.35 -1.88 10.44
N ALA A 393 -5.00 -1.00 11.38
CA ALA A 393 -4.63 -1.38 12.73
C ALA A 393 -5.81 -2.01 13.50
N ALA A 394 -7.03 -1.51 13.25
CA ALA A 394 -8.26 -2.13 13.76
C ALA A 394 -8.58 -3.48 13.09
N LEU A 395 -7.96 -3.81 11.96
CA LEU A 395 -8.01 -5.12 11.31
C LEU A 395 -6.71 -5.92 11.46
N GLY A 396 -5.86 -5.58 12.44
CA GLY A 396 -4.75 -6.42 12.88
C GLY A 396 -3.37 -6.07 12.32
N VAL A 397 -3.22 -5.03 11.49
CA VAL A 397 -1.90 -4.55 11.05
C VAL A 397 -1.08 -4.03 12.23
N THR A 398 0.10 -4.61 12.43
CA THR A 398 1.03 -4.25 13.52
C THR A 398 2.36 -3.70 13.01
N THR A 399 2.67 -3.83 11.72
CA THR A 399 3.85 -3.25 11.09
C THR A 399 3.45 -2.54 9.81
N ARG A 400 3.75 -1.24 9.72
CA ARG A 400 3.46 -0.43 8.53
C ARG A 400 4.71 -0.27 7.68
N VAL A 401 4.62 -0.62 6.40
CA VAL A 401 5.67 -0.47 5.40
C VAL A 401 5.27 0.64 4.45
N HIS A 402 5.79 1.85 4.70
CA HIS A 402 5.46 3.01 3.90
C HIS A 402 6.12 2.94 2.53
N HIS A 403 5.30 3.03 1.49
CA HIS A 403 5.73 3.27 0.13
C HIS A 403 5.65 4.78 -0.13
N LEU A 404 6.76 5.52 -0.30
CA LEU A 404 8.16 5.08 -0.34
C LEU A 404 9.10 6.18 0.19
N ALA A 405 10.27 5.82 0.72
CA ALA A 405 11.36 6.76 1.00
C ALA A 405 12.45 6.65 -0.06
N TYR A 406 12.67 7.71 -0.84
CA TYR A 406 13.67 7.69 -1.92
C TYR A 406 15.10 7.87 -1.40
N TYR A 407 16.02 7.02 -1.86
CA TYR A 407 17.45 7.28 -1.69
C TYR A 407 17.84 8.57 -2.44
N SER A 408 17.42 8.70 -3.70
CA SER A 408 17.65 9.86 -4.56
C SER A 408 16.40 10.23 -5.34
N MET A 409 16.28 11.52 -5.70
CA MET A 409 15.31 12.02 -6.68
C MET A 409 15.90 12.10 -8.11
N GLU A 410 17.13 11.67 -8.35
CA GLU A 410 17.81 11.81 -9.65
C GLU A 410 17.07 11.10 -10.80
N GLY A 411 16.83 11.82 -11.90
CA GLY A 411 16.18 11.28 -13.10
C GLY A 411 14.80 10.69 -12.80
N GLU A 412 14.59 9.45 -13.25
CA GLU A 412 13.29 8.78 -13.14
C GLU A 412 12.89 8.44 -11.69
N ALA A 413 13.85 8.41 -10.77
CA ALA A 413 13.63 8.09 -9.37
C ALA A 413 12.57 8.98 -8.70
N LYS A 414 12.51 10.28 -9.03
CA LYS A 414 11.52 11.22 -8.45
C LYS A 414 10.06 10.93 -8.86
N ARG A 415 9.85 10.01 -9.79
CA ARG A 415 8.53 9.63 -10.35
C ARG A 415 8.15 8.20 -9.98
N ASP A 416 8.96 7.50 -9.18
CA ASP A 416 8.74 6.12 -8.75
C ASP A 416 7.64 6.05 -7.66
N TYR A 417 6.38 5.98 -8.08
CA TYR A 417 5.15 5.97 -7.26
C TYR A 417 5.18 6.97 -6.08
N PRO A 418 5.11 8.28 -6.37
CA PRO A 418 5.21 9.34 -5.35
C PRO A 418 4.02 9.38 -4.39
N ALA A 419 4.17 9.99 -3.20
CA ALA A 419 5.28 10.86 -2.74
C ALA A 419 6.46 10.14 -2.08
N SER A 420 7.64 10.79 -2.05
CA SER A 420 8.67 10.43 -1.06
C SER A 420 8.22 10.84 0.33
N ILE A 421 8.17 9.91 1.29
CA ILE A 421 7.95 10.26 2.70
C ILE A 421 9.23 10.71 3.41
N GLY A 422 10.39 10.61 2.75
CA GLY A 422 11.71 10.88 3.32
C GLY A 422 12.04 12.37 3.50
N TYR A 423 13.33 12.66 3.69
CA TYR A 423 13.83 14.02 3.96
C TYR A 423 13.53 15.05 2.85
N GLN A 424 13.16 14.59 1.65
CA GLN A 424 12.74 15.44 0.54
C GLN A 424 11.35 16.09 0.79
N SER A 425 10.53 15.49 1.64
CA SER A 425 9.24 16.06 2.05
C SER A 425 9.44 17.10 3.15
N PRO A 426 8.88 18.31 3.04
CA PRO A 426 9.18 19.42 3.95
C PRO A 426 8.52 19.25 5.33
N TRP A 427 7.66 18.24 5.49
CA TRP A 427 7.02 17.82 6.73
C TRP A 427 7.69 16.64 7.43
N TYR A 428 8.78 16.06 6.89
CA TYR A 428 9.33 14.80 7.40
C TYR A 428 9.65 14.85 8.92
N GLU A 429 10.15 15.97 9.44
CA GLU A 429 10.44 16.13 10.88
C GLU A 429 9.19 16.11 11.78
N LYS A 430 7.99 16.31 11.22
CA LYS A 430 6.72 16.21 11.93
C LYS A 430 6.12 14.81 11.89
N TYR A 431 6.70 13.88 11.13
CA TYR A 431 6.11 12.56 10.90
C TYR A 431 6.01 11.69 12.17
N ALA A 432 6.83 11.97 13.18
CA ALA A 432 6.72 11.34 14.50
C ALA A 432 5.32 11.48 15.12
N TYR A 433 4.56 12.52 14.74
CA TYR A 433 3.17 12.69 15.16
C TYR A 433 2.25 11.55 14.70
N ILE A 434 2.51 10.99 13.52
CA ILE A 434 1.81 9.81 12.98
C ILE A 434 2.41 8.53 13.56
N GLU A 435 3.74 8.37 13.53
CA GLU A 435 4.38 7.13 14.00
C GLU A 435 4.21 6.85 15.48
N ASP A 436 4.24 7.88 16.32
CA ASP A 436 4.01 7.69 17.75
C ASP A 436 2.58 7.19 18.00
N HIS A 437 1.58 7.66 17.26
CA HIS A 437 0.21 7.13 17.36
C HIS A 437 0.17 5.62 17.12
N PHE A 438 0.66 5.16 15.97
CA PHE A 438 0.59 3.75 15.61
C PHE A 438 1.49 2.86 16.46
N SER A 439 2.67 3.33 16.83
CA SER A 439 3.54 2.56 17.71
C SER A 439 2.94 2.38 19.10
N ARG A 440 2.19 3.37 19.60
CA ARG A 440 1.41 3.25 20.85
C ARG A 440 0.27 2.27 20.73
N VAL A 441 -0.49 2.31 19.63
CA VAL A 441 -1.52 1.30 19.31
C VAL A 441 -0.90 -0.10 19.36
N ASN A 442 0.26 -0.29 18.73
CA ASN A 442 0.94 -1.58 18.65
C ASN A 442 1.41 -2.11 20.01
N THR A 443 1.80 -1.26 20.96
CA THR A 443 2.16 -1.74 22.32
C THR A 443 0.99 -2.44 23.03
N ALA A 444 -0.26 -2.13 22.65
CA ALA A 444 -1.46 -2.77 23.18
C ALA A 444 -1.98 -3.89 22.25
N MET A 445 -2.03 -3.62 20.94
CA MET A 445 -2.63 -4.53 19.94
C MET A 445 -1.76 -5.73 19.54
N THR A 446 -0.53 -5.84 20.06
CA THR A 446 0.31 -7.04 19.92
C THR A 446 0.27 -7.95 21.17
N ARG A 447 -0.51 -7.56 22.19
CA ARG A 447 -0.58 -8.30 23.46
C ARG A 447 -1.73 -9.30 23.46
N GLY A 448 -1.51 -10.43 24.16
CA GLY A 448 -2.55 -11.44 24.35
C GLY A 448 -3.07 -12.04 23.04
N LYS A 449 -4.25 -12.66 23.13
CA LYS A 449 -4.91 -13.30 21.97
C LYS A 449 -6.09 -12.47 21.50
N ALA A 450 -6.41 -12.52 20.22
CA ALA A 450 -7.63 -11.94 19.69
C ALA A 450 -8.87 -12.58 20.36
N ASP A 451 -9.89 -11.78 20.64
CA ASP A 451 -11.14 -12.22 21.28
C ASP A 451 -12.25 -12.30 20.22
N VAL A 452 -12.14 -13.29 19.33
CA VAL A 452 -13.01 -13.49 18.16
C VAL A 452 -13.82 -14.77 18.34
N LYS A 453 -15.15 -14.70 18.14
CA LYS A 453 -16.08 -15.82 18.39
C LYS A 453 -16.73 -16.39 17.12
N VAL A 454 -16.60 -15.73 15.99
CA VAL A 454 -17.28 -16.10 14.74
C VAL A 454 -16.24 -16.54 13.72
N GLY A 455 -16.42 -17.73 13.14
CA GLY A 455 -15.67 -18.21 11.99
C GLY A 455 -16.52 -18.17 10.73
N VAL A 456 -15.94 -17.84 9.57
CA VAL A 456 -16.62 -17.80 8.27
C VAL A 456 -15.88 -18.70 7.28
N ILE A 457 -16.53 -19.70 6.69
CA ILE A 457 -15.89 -20.49 5.63
C ILE A 457 -15.62 -19.59 4.43
N HIS A 458 -14.39 -19.57 3.93
CA HIS A 458 -14.01 -18.76 2.79
C HIS A 458 -14.57 -19.34 1.48
N PRO A 459 -15.33 -18.59 0.66
CA PRO A 459 -16.11 -19.15 -0.46
C PRO A 459 -15.32 -19.39 -1.76
N ILE A 460 -14.02 -19.11 -1.81
CA ILE A 460 -13.22 -19.11 -3.04
C ILE A 460 -13.24 -20.43 -3.83
N GLU A 461 -13.36 -21.57 -3.14
CA GLU A 461 -13.42 -22.87 -3.79
C GLU A 461 -14.69 -23.05 -4.65
N SER A 462 -15.78 -22.36 -4.30
CA SER A 462 -16.98 -22.28 -5.14
C SER A 462 -16.79 -21.34 -6.34
N TYR A 463 -16.00 -20.27 -6.17
CA TYR A 463 -15.68 -19.36 -7.27
C TYR A 463 -14.88 -20.05 -8.39
N TRP A 464 -13.95 -20.95 -8.03
CA TRP A 464 -13.16 -21.74 -8.98
C TRP A 464 -14.01 -22.59 -9.94
N LEU A 465 -15.21 -23.00 -9.52
CA LEU A 465 -16.12 -23.80 -10.35
C LEU A 465 -16.54 -23.05 -11.61
N HIS A 466 -16.65 -21.71 -11.53
CA HIS A 466 -17.18 -20.87 -12.60
C HIS A 466 -16.09 -20.09 -13.34
N TYR A 467 -14.84 -20.55 -13.31
CA TYR A 467 -13.71 -19.88 -13.95
C TYR A 467 -13.52 -20.24 -15.44
N GLY A 468 -14.62 -20.25 -16.20
CA GLY A 468 -14.65 -20.48 -17.66
C GLY A 468 -14.89 -19.20 -18.48
N PRO A 469 -15.46 -19.30 -19.70
CA PRO A 469 -15.66 -18.18 -20.61
C PRO A 469 -16.53 -17.07 -20.00
N MET A 470 -16.19 -15.80 -20.27
CA MET A 470 -16.85 -14.65 -19.66
C MET A 470 -18.35 -14.53 -20.02
N ASP A 471 -18.73 -14.88 -21.24
CA ASP A 471 -20.13 -14.90 -21.70
C ASP A 471 -20.99 -15.96 -21.00
N ASN A 472 -20.39 -17.02 -20.47
CA ASN A 472 -21.09 -18.03 -19.68
C ASN A 472 -21.07 -17.75 -18.16
N THR A 473 -19.99 -17.14 -17.64
CA THR A 473 -19.71 -17.15 -16.20
C THR A 473 -19.63 -15.79 -15.51
N SER A 474 -19.62 -14.68 -16.26
CA SER A 474 -19.43 -13.34 -15.67
C SER A 474 -20.47 -12.97 -14.60
N GLU A 475 -21.75 -13.22 -14.84
CA GLU A 475 -22.84 -12.87 -13.91
C GLU A 475 -22.76 -13.64 -12.59
N ILE A 476 -22.52 -14.96 -12.62
CA ILE A 476 -22.39 -15.76 -11.40
C ILE A 476 -21.14 -15.37 -10.61
N ARG A 477 -20.03 -15.09 -11.29
CA ARG A 477 -18.80 -14.60 -10.65
C ARG A 477 -19.00 -13.25 -9.98
N ASN A 478 -19.68 -12.30 -10.66
CA ASN A 478 -20.03 -11.00 -10.09
C ASN A 478 -20.92 -11.13 -8.84
N GLN A 479 -21.85 -12.08 -8.84
CA GLN A 479 -22.71 -12.36 -7.68
C GLN A 479 -21.91 -12.93 -6.50
N LEU A 480 -21.00 -13.89 -6.75
CA LEU A 480 -20.13 -14.45 -5.71
C LEU A 480 -19.20 -13.39 -5.11
N GLU A 481 -18.60 -12.54 -5.94
CA GLU A 481 -17.77 -11.42 -5.51
C GLU A 481 -18.58 -10.42 -4.67
N SER A 482 -19.75 -10.01 -5.14
CA SER A 482 -20.62 -9.10 -4.40
C SER A 482 -21.02 -9.67 -3.04
N ASN A 483 -21.32 -10.97 -2.97
CA ASN A 483 -21.63 -11.66 -1.72
C ASN A 483 -20.45 -11.64 -0.74
N PHE A 484 -19.24 -11.90 -1.23
CA PHE A 484 -18.01 -11.86 -0.44
C PHE A 484 -17.74 -10.46 0.12
N GLN A 485 -17.79 -9.42 -0.71
CA GLN A 485 -17.56 -8.02 -0.32
C GLN A 485 -18.65 -7.47 0.62
N ASN A 486 -19.90 -7.87 0.41
CA ASN A 486 -21.00 -7.43 1.26
C ASN A 486 -20.95 -8.06 2.65
N LEU A 487 -20.68 -9.37 2.74
CA LEU A 487 -20.68 -10.09 4.01
C LEU A 487 -19.67 -9.48 4.99
N ILE A 488 -18.44 -9.24 4.55
CA ILE A 488 -17.42 -8.64 5.40
C ILE A 488 -17.85 -7.25 5.90
N GLN A 489 -18.36 -6.39 5.01
CA GLN A 489 -18.83 -5.05 5.38
C GLN A 489 -19.98 -5.13 6.39
N TRP A 490 -20.92 -6.06 6.19
CA TRP A 490 -22.03 -6.23 7.12
C TRP A 490 -21.55 -6.64 8.52
N LEU A 491 -20.59 -7.55 8.61
CA LEU A 491 -20.06 -8.03 9.89
C LEU A 491 -19.23 -6.94 10.60
N ILE A 492 -18.19 -6.39 9.96
CA ILE A 492 -17.27 -5.47 10.65
C ILE A 492 -17.96 -4.15 11.06
N PHE A 493 -18.80 -3.57 10.19
CA PHE A 493 -19.55 -2.36 10.50
C PHE A 493 -20.82 -2.64 11.31
N GLY A 494 -21.21 -3.91 11.44
CA GLY A 494 -22.23 -4.38 12.38
C GLY A 494 -21.68 -4.70 13.77
N THR A 495 -20.43 -4.32 14.05
CA THR A 495 -19.66 -4.62 15.27
C THR A 495 -19.60 -6.12 15.59
N VAL A 496 -19.40 -6.94 14.55
CA VAL A 496 -19.11 -8.38 14.66
C VAL A 496 -17.74 -8.66 14.09
N ASP A 497 -16.76 -8.87 14.97
CA ASP A 497 -15.44 -9.37 14.56
C ASP A 497 -15.50 -10.88 14.27
N PHE A 498 -14.76 -11.34 13.26
CA PHE A 498 -14.80 -12.71 12.75
C PHE A 498 -13.47 -13.14 12.13
N ASP A 499 -13.19 -14.43 12.02
CA ASP A 499 -12.06 -14.93 11.23
C ASP A 499 -12.56 -15.79 10.05
N TYR A 500 -11.99 -15.63 8.87
CA TYR A 500 -12.16 -16.56 7.77
C TYR A 500 -11.50 -17.91 8.06
N ILE A 501 -12.08 -18.99 7.54
CA ILE A 501 -11.58 -20.35 7.65
C ILE A 501 -11.29 -20.85 6.24
N CYS A 502 -10.00 -21.06 6.00
CA CYS A 502 -9.42 -21.61 4.79
C CYS A 502 -9.61 -23.15 4.78
N GLU A 503 -10.42 -23.67 3.86
CA GLU A 503 -10.74 -25.10 3.79
C GLU A 503 -9.50 -25.97 3.60
N SER A 504 -8.58 -25.54 2.75
CA SER A 504 -7.35 -26.28 2.43
C SER A 504 -6.38 -26.42 3.61
N SER A 505 -6.35 -25.43 4.52
CA SER A 505 -5.52 -25.45 5.72
C SER A 505 -6.21 -26.12 6.92
N LEU A 506 -7.54 -26.21 6.88
CA LEU A 506 -8.36 -26.70 7.99
C LEU A 506 -7.97 -28.10 8.48
N PRO A 507 -7.61 -29.09 7.63
CA PRO A 507 -7.21 -30.41 8.12
C PRO A 507 -6.00 -30.39 9.06
N LYS A 508 -5.05 -29.47 8.84
CA LYS A 508 -3.86 -29.30 9.70
C LYS A 508 -4.18 -28.53 10.98
N LEU A 509 -5.05 -27.52 10.89
CA LEU A 509 -5.39 -26.63 12.00
C LEU A 509 -6.50 -27.17 12.91
N CYS A 510 -7.38 -28.01 12.39
CA CYS A 510 -8.51 -28.62 13.10
C CYS A 510 -8.49 -30.12 12.83
N LYS A 511 -8.05 -30.91 13.82
CA LYS A 511 -8.02 -32.38 13.67
C LYS A 511 -9.43 -32.99 13.65
N LYS A 512 -10.37 -32.39 14.37
CA LYS A 512 -11.77 -32.82 14.48
C LYS A 512 -12.64 -31.63 14.92
N GLY A 513 -13.88 -31.56 14.40
CA GLY A 513 -14.87 -30.61 14.89
C GLY A 513 -15.17 -30.80 16.38
N THR A 514 -15.17 -29.70 17.12
CA THR A 514 -15.51 -29.62 18.55
C THR A 514 -16.35 -28.37 18.80
N ASN A 515 -17.07 -28.29 19.92
CA ASN A 515 -17.80 -27.09 20.33
C ASN A 515 -17.15 -26.52 21.62
N PRO A 516 -16.53 -25.33 21.58
CA PRO A 516 -16.38 -24.41 20.45
C PRO A 516 -15.47 -24.94 19.34
N PHE A 517 -15.64 -24.46 18.10
CA PHE A 517 -14.91 -24.90 16.91
C PHE A 517 -13.46 -24.42 16.96
N LYS A 518 -12.52 -25.36 17.11
CA LYS A 518 -11.09 -25.06 17.26
C LYS A 518 -10.39 -25.06 15.90
N VAL A 519 -9.70 -23.97 15.59
CA VAL A 519 -8.86 -23.84 14.39
C VAL A 519 -7.53 -23.24 14.82
N GLY A 520 -6.49 -24.08 14.91
CA GLY A 520 -5.18 -23.70 15.43
C GLY A 520 -5.29 -23.11 16.84
N GLU A 521 -4.84 -21.87 17.00
CA GLU A 521 -4.83 -21.14 18.27
C GLU A 521 -6.18 -20.49 18.64
N MET A 522 -7.16 -20.53 17.74
CA MET A 522 -8.46 -19.88 17.86
C MET A 522 -9.60 -20.85 18.18
N LYS A 523 -10.69 -20.30 18.73
CA LYS A 523 -11.90 -21.03 19.10
C LYS A 523 -13.13 -20.18 18.75
N TYR A 524 -14.05 -20.73 17.97
CA TYR A 524 -15.25 -20.03 17.53
C TYR A 524 -16.50 -20.68 18.10
N ASP A 525 -17.42 -19.86 18.60
CA ASP A 525 -18.71 -20.29 19.13
C ASP A 525 -19.74 -20.47 18.01
N CYS A 526 -19.53 -19.80 16.86
CA CYS A 526 -20.40 -19.87 15.69
C CYS A 526 -19.58 -19.98 14.40
N ILE A 527 -20.05 -20.81 13.47
CA ILE A 527 -19.51 -20.90 12.11
C ILE A 527 -20.59 -20.49 11.09
N ILE A 528 -20.19 -19.66 10.13
CA ILE A 528 -21.01 -19.21 9.00
C ILE A 528 -20.51 -19.89 7.73
N VAL A 529 -21.44 -20.45 6.95
CA VAL A 529 -21.18 -20.97 5.59
C VAL A 529 -21.90 -20.06 4.59
N PRO A 530 -21.19 -19.16 3.90
CA PRO A 530 -21.81 -18.14 3.06
C PRO A 530 -21.98 -18.60 1.62
N ALA A 531 -23.16 -19.15 1.30
CA ALA A 531 -23.57 -19.54 -0.06
C ALA A 531 -22.53 -20.40 -0.83
N CYS A 532 -21.78 -21.26 -0.13
CA CYS A 532 -20.84 -22.18 -0.77
C CYS A 532 -21.60 -23.23 -1.61
N GLU A 533 -21.20 -23.41 -2.86
CA GLU A 533 -21.74 -24.44 -3.77
C GLU A 533 -21.07 -25.79 -3.53
N THR A 534 -19.76 -25.76 -3.27
CA THR A 534 -18.95 -26.91 -2.88
C THR A 534 -18.30 -26.67 -1.52
N LEU A 535 -18.15 -27.75 -0.75
CA LEU A 535 -17.31 -27.81 0.45
C LEU A 535 -16.39 -29.03 0.33
N ARG A 536 -15.21 -28.98 0.93
CA ARG A 536 -14.36 -30.16 1.01
C ARG A 536 -15.01 -31.24 1.88
N SER A 537 -14.80 -32.50 1.52
CA SER A 537 -15.22 -33.64 2.37
C SER A 537 -14.67 -33.54 3.80
N THR A 538 -13.44 -33.04 3.92
CA THR A 538 -12.76 -32.79 5.21
C THR A 538 -13.37 -31.61 5.99
N THR A 539 -13.83 -30.56 5.31
CA THR A 539 -14.56 -29.45 5.94
C THR A 539 -15.91 -29.93 6.46
N LEU A 540 -16.68 -30.64 5.62
CA LEU A 540 -17.98 -31.21 5.98
C LEU A 540 -17.88 -32.11 7.22
N GLU A 541 -16.90 -33.03 7.27
CA GLU A 541 -16.65 -33.90 8.42
C GLU A 541 -16.52 -33.11 9.74
N ARG A 542 -15.81 -31.97 9.69
CA ARG A 542 -15.57 -31.12 10.88
C ARG A 542 -16.82 -30.33 11.25
N LEU A 543 -17.55 -29.80 10.28
CA LEU A 543 -18.78 -29.05 10.53
C LEU A 543 -19.90 -29.96 11.05
N GLU A 544 -20.04 -31.17 10.50
CA GLU A 544 -20.94 -32.22 11.00
C GLU A 544 -20.64 -32.54 12.47
N ALA A 545 -19.35 -32.77 12.81
CA ALA A 545 -18.93 -33.02 14.18
C ALA A 545 -19.16 -31.83 15.13
N PHE A 546 -18.95 -30.60 14.65
CA PHE A 546 -19.25 -29.38 15.41
C PHE A 546 -20.74 -29.26 15.72
N LYS A 547 -21.58 -29.48 14.70
CA LYS A 547 -23.03 -29.42 14.83
C LYS A 547 -23.55 -30.51 15.76
N ALA A 548 -23.05 -31.74 15.64
CA ALA A 548 -23.37 -32.85 16.53
C ALA A 548 -22.99 -32.56 18.00
N ALA A 549 -21.94 -31.76 18.23
CA ALA A 549 -21.54 -31.29 19.55
C ALA A 549 -22.35 -30.07 20.06
N GLY A 550 -23.44 -29.69 19.38
CA GLY A 550 -24.31 -28.57 19.75
C GLY A 550 -23.78 -27.19 19.32
N GLY A 551 -22.83 -27.15 18.39
CA GLY A 551 -22.28 -25.92 17.84
C GLY A 551 -23.30 -25.08 17.07
N LYS A 552 -23.16 -23.76 17.11
CA LYS A 552 -23.97 -22.85 16.30
C LYS A 552 -23.42 -22.81 14.86
N LEU A 553 -24.15 -23.40 13.93
CA LEU A 553 -23.80 -23.41 12.51
C LEU A 553 -24.90 -22.70 11.73
N ILE A 554 -24.52 -21.65 11.00
CA ILE A 554 -25.41 -20.82 10.19
C ILE A 554 -25.05 -20.99 8.72
N PHE A 555 -26.02 -21.39 7.91
CA PHE A 555 -25.92 -21.31 6.46
C PHE A 555 -26.64 -20.07 5.96
N MET A 556 -25.97 -19.32 5.08
CA MET A 556 -26.47 -18.09 4.51
C MET A 556 -26.70 -18.29 3.02
N GLY A 557 -27.96 -18.16 2.57
CA GLY A 557 -28.34 -18.48 1.18
C GLY A 557 -28.68 -19.97 0.97
N ASN A 558 -28.23 -20.53 -0.15
CA ASN A 558 -28.59 -21.89 -0.58
C ASN A 558 -27.70 -22.97 0.05
N ALA A 559 -28.19 -24.21 0.06
CA ALA A 559 -27.43 -25.37 0.52
C ALA A 559 -26.31 -25.75 -0.48
N PRO A 560 -25.12 -26.17 0.00
CA PRO A 560 -24.11 -26.75 -0.87
C PRO A 560 -24.62 -28.06 -1.49
N THR A 561 -24.50 -28.19 -2.81
CA THR A 561 -24.92 -29.38 -3.57
C THR A 561 -23.74 -30.26 -3.98
N LEU A 562 -22.51 -29.80 -3.73
CA LEU A 562 -21.27 -30.45 -4.11
C LEU A 562 -20.36 -30.71 -2.90
N CYS A 563 -19.63 -31.81 -2.96
CA CYS A 563 -18.54 -32.17 -2.06
C CYS A 563 -17.30 -32.46 -2.91
N ASP A 564 -16.21 -31.72 -2.68
CA ASP A 564 -15.00 -31.80 -3.52
C ASP A 564 -15.31 -31.65 -5.03
N ALA A 565 -16.23 -30.72 -5.38
CA ALA A 565 -16.76 -30.48 -6.72
C ALA A 565 -17.51 -31.66 -7.38
N LEU A 566 -17.95 -32.65 -6.59
CA LEU A 566 -18.78 -33.77 -7.04
C LEU A 566 -20.17 -33.73 -6.38
N PRO A 567 -21.25 -34.16 -7.07
CA PRO A 567 -22.59 -34.21 -6.49
C PRO A 567 -22.64 -34.98 -5.17
N SER A 568 -23.25 -34.40 -4.14
CA SER A 568 -23.36 -35.01 -2.81
C SER A 568 -24.49 -34.41 -1.99
N GLU A 569 -25.23 -35.26 -1.29
CA GLU A 569 -26.30 -34.82 -0.37
C GLU A 569 -25.78 -34.33 0.99
N ARG A 570 -24.51 -34.60 1.33
CA ARG A 570 -23.94 -34.27 2.67
C ARG A 570 -24.07 -32.80 3.02
N GLY A 571 -23.81 -31.91 2.07
CA GLY A 571 -23.94 -30.46 2.27
C GLY A 571 -25.38 -30.05 2.57
N LYS A 572 -26.33 -30.63 1.83
CA LYS A 572 -27.76 -30.41 2.03
C LYS A 572 -28.27 -30.95 3.37
N GLU A 573 -27.87 -32.16 3.75
CA GLU A 573 -28.23 -32.75 5.04
C GLU A 573 -27.75 -31.88 6.21
N LEU A 574 -26.51 -31.38 6.14
CA LEU A 574 -25.95 -30.49 7.14
C LEU A 574 -26.66 -29.12 7.18
N PHE A 575 -27.00 -28.57 6.01
CA PHE A 575 -27.79 -27.35 5.88
C PHE A 575 -29.16 -27.49 6.55
N ASP A 576 -29.88 -28.59 6.26
CA ASP A 576 -31.22 -28.84 6.79
C ASP A 576 -31.22 -28.98 8.32
N ALA A 577 -30.16 -29.55 8.89
CA ALA A 577 -29.95 -29.68 10.34
C ALA A 577 -29.53 -28.38 11.03
N SER A 578 -29.20 -27.31 10.29
CA SER A 578 -28.55 -26.10 10.79
C SER A 578 -29.47 -24.86 10.79
N GLU A 579 -28.98 -23.77 11.38
CA GLU A 579 -29.67 -22.47 11.30
C GLU A 579 -29.50 -21.90 9.89
N LYS A 580 -30.57 -21.30 9.36
CA LYS A 580 -30.66 -20.85 7.97
C LYS A 580 -31.11 -19.41 7.95
N VAL A 581 -30.38 -18.58 7.21
CA VAL A 581 -30.71 -17.17 7.03
C VAL A 581 -30.69 -16.82 5.54
N PHE A 582 -31.51 -15.84 5.16
CA PHE A 582 -31.39 -15.24 3.84
C PHE A 582 -30.02 -14.55 3.69
N PHE A 583 -29.56 -14.39 2.45
CA PHE A 583 -28.33 -13.67 2.17
C PHE A 583 -28.56 -12.15 2.29
N GLY A 584 -28.71 -11.66 3.52
CA GLY A 584 -29.03 -10.27 3.82
C GLY A 584 -28.40 -9.76 5.12
N LYS A 585 -28.10 -8.46 5.14
CA LYS A 585 -27.46 -7.77 6.29
C LYS A 585 -28.24 -7.95 7.60
N THR A 586 -29.54 -7.71 7.58
CA THR A 586 -30.37 -7.74 8.80
C THR A 586 -30.47 -9.15 9.37
N ASP A 587 -30.62 -10.16 8.51
CA ASP A 587 -30.75 -11.55 8.92
C ASP A 587 -29.49 -12.04 9.64
N ILE A 588 -28.31 -11.84 9.03
CA ILE A 588 -27.06 -12.31 9.63
C ILE A 588 -26.72 -11.55 10.92
N LEU A 589 -26.95 -10.23 10.94
CA LEU A 589 -26.68 -9.41 12.12
C LEU A 589 -27.63 -9.71 13.29
N SER A 590 -28.86 -10.12 13.01
CA SER A 590 -29.82 -10.55 14.02
C SER A 590 -29.44 -11.92 14.59
N ALA A 591 -29.06 -12.86 13.73
CA ALA A 591 -28.60 -14.19 14.13
C ALA A 591 -27.33 -14.13 15.00
N LEU A 592 -26.50 -13.10 14.87
CA LEU A 592 -25.26 -12.93 15.62
C LEU A 592 -25.37 -11.97 16.82
N SER A 593 -26.54 -11.42 17.10
CA SER A 593 -26.76 -10.41 18.16
C SER A 593 -26.17 -10.78 19.53
N GLU A 594 -26.40 -12.03 19.98
CA GLU A 594 -25.91 -12.54 21.28
C GLU A 594 -24.38 -12.70 21.36
N LEU A 595 -23.70 -12.77 20.22
CA LEU A 595 -22.25 -13.00 20.14
C LEU A 595 -21.44 -11.71 20.13
N ARG A 596 -22.07 -10.55 19.93
CA ARG A 596 -21.40 -9.24 19.92
C ARG A 596 -20.75 -8.93 21.26
N ASP A 597 -19.49 -8.51 21.21
CA ASP A 597 -18.75 -8.04 22.40
C ASP A 597 -19.04 -6.57 22.73
N ILE A 598 -19.34 -5.78 21.70
CA ILE A 598 -19.68 -4.37 21.83
C ILE A 598 -20.93 -4.01 21.02
N SER A 599 -21.57 -2.93 21.43
CA SER A 599 -22.59 -2.24 20.65
C SER A 599 -22.31 -0.74 20.71
N ILE A 600 -22.48 -0.06 19.58
CA ILE A 600 -22.35 1.39 19.47
C ILE A 600 -23.68 1.92 18.96
N ILE A 601 -24.26 2.87 19.69
CA ILE A 601 -25.52 3.52 19.32
C ILE A 601 -25.32 5.03 19.38
N ARG A 602 -25.76 5.75 18.34
CA ARG A 602 -25.77 7.21 18.33
C ARG A 602 -26.85 7.74 19.26
N ASN A 603 -26.69 8.97 19.75
CA ASN A 603 -27.67 9.60 20.63
C ASN A 603 -29.09 9.80 20.02
N ASP A 604 -29.24 9.66 18.70
CA ASP A 604 -30.53 9.64 18.01
C ASP A 604 -31.15 8.22 17.90
N GLY A 605 -30.51 7.21 18.47
CA GLY A 605 -30.96 5.81 18.46
C GLY A 605 -30.50 4.99 17.25
N ALA A 606 -29.84 5.59 16.26
CA ALA A 606 -29.33 4.86 15.10
C ALA A 606 -28.04 4.09 15.42
N THR A 607 -27.85 2.94 14.78
CA THR A 607 -26.54 2.26 14.78
C THR A 607 -25.64 2.92 13.74
N PRO A 608 -24.45 3.43 14.10
CA PRO A 608 -23.49 3.93 13.13
C PRO A 608 -22.96 2.79 12.27
N ASP A 609 -22.65 3.07 11.00
CA ASP A 609 -22.20 2.08 10.03
C ASP A 609 -20.76 2.34 9.55
N ASN A 610 -19.99 3.08 10.34
CA ASN A 610 -18.64 3.55 10.00
C ASN A 610 -17.57 3.12 11.02
N PHE A 611 -17.93 2.59 12.18
CA PHE A 611 -16.94 2.15 13.17
C PHE A 611 -16.56 0.68 12.99
N ILE A 612 -15.27 0.40 13.13
CA ILE A 612 -14.70 -0.95 13.21
C ILE A 612 -13.81 -1.05 14.46
N TYR A 613 -13.55 -2.27 14.92
CA TYR A 613 -12.77 -2.49 16.14
C TYR A 613 -11.97 -3.79 16.12
N GLN A 614 -10.95 -3.86 16.97
CA GLN A 614 -10.31 -5.10 17.40
C GLN A 614 -10.34 -5.19 18.93
N MET A 615 -10.50 -6.42 19.45
CA MET A 615 -10.39 -6.74 20.88
C MET A 615 -9.32 -7.79 21.11
N ARG A 616 -8.43 -7.56 22.09
CA ARG A 616 -7.45 -8.55 22.55
C ARG A 616 -7.62 -8.85 24.03
N LYS A 617 -7.33 -10.09 24.43
CA LYS A 617 -7.47 -10.61 25.78
C LYS A 617 -6.17 -11.21 26.28
N GLU A 618 -5.70 -10.71 27.42
CA GLU A 618 -4.53 -11.22 28.13
C GLU A 618 -4.91 -12.40 29.05
N LYS A 619 -3.90 -13.18 29.47
CA LYS A 619 -4.09 -14.37 30.33
C LYS A 619 -4.73 -14.04 31.69
N ASN A 620 -4.47 -12.85 32.22
CA ASN A 620 -5.04 -12.36 33.49
C ASN A 620 -6.50 -11.86 33.37
N GLY A 621 -7.08 -11.89 32.15
CA GLY A 621 -8.45 -11.45 31.90
C GLY A 621 -8.59 -9.98 31.49
N THR A 622 -7.51 -9.19 31.52
CA THR A 622 -7.50 -7.83 30.98
C THR A 622 -7.78 -7.86 29.48
N LYS A 623 -8.61 -6.93 28.99
CA LYS A 623 -8.83 -6.74 27.57
C LYS A 623 -8.32 -5.40 27.06
N TRP A 624 -7.97 -5.34 25.79
CA TRP A 624 -7.65 -4.12 25.06
C TRP A 624 -8.62 -3.95 23.91
N LEU A 625 -9.27 -2.79 23.84
CA LEU A 625 -10.24 -2.44 22.80
C LEU A 625 -9.72 -1.24 22.01
N PHE A 626 -9.61 -1.39 20.69
CA PHE A 626 -9.29 -0.30 19.78
C PHE A 626 -10.44 -0.09 18.80
N ILE A 627 -11.02 1.12 18.77
CA ILE A 627 -12.13 1.51 17.89
C ILE A 627 -11.70 2.70 17.05
N VAL A 628 -12.03 2.64 15.76
CA VAL A 628 -11.73 3.69 14.78
C VAL A 628 -12.89 3.85 13.80
N ASN A 629 -12.89 4.96 13.07
CA ASN A 629 -13.69 5.07 11.87
C ASN A 629 -13.00 4.39 10.68
N GLY A 630 -13.69 3.44 10.07
CA GLY A 630 -13.21 2.63 8.95
C GLY A 630 -13.67 3.09 7.57
N LYS A 631 -14.46 4.17 7.43
CA LYS A 631 -14.97 4.68 6.14
C LYS A 631 -14.47 6.08 5.82
N ASP A 632 -14.38 6.38 4.53
CA ASP A 632 -14.06 7.71 4.01
C ASP A 632 -15.07 8.78 4.42
N TYR A 633 -14.59 10.03 4.41
CA TYR A 633 -15.38 11.22 4.69
C TYR A 633 -15.73 11.95 3.41
N THR A 634 -16.98 12.40 3.28
CA THR A 634 -17.44 13.16 2.12
C THR A 634 -16.74 14.52 1.98
N ASN A 635 -16.37 15.15 3.10
CA ASN A 635 -15.70 16.45 3.09
C ASN A 635 -14.68 16.56 4.22
N VAL A 636 -13.40 16.74 3.86
CA VAL A 636 -12.30 16.84 4.83
C VAL A 636 -12.23 18.20 5.54
N ASP A 637 -12.80 19.25 4.97
CA ASP A 637 -12.78 20.62 5.49
C ASP A 637 -13.93 20.91 6.48
N ILE A 638 -14.92 20.02 6.57
CA ILE A 638 -16.07 20.13 7.48
C ILE A 638 -15.98 19.02 8.53
N PRO A 639 -15.56 19.33 9.77
CA PRO A 639 -15.57 18.37 10.86
C PRO A 639 -16.98 17.82 11.09
N THR A 640 -17.13 16.51 11.06
CA THR A 640 -18.33 15.81 11.52
C THR A 640 -18.04 15.18 12.87
N CYS A 641 -19.07 15.08 13.71
CA CYS A 641 -18.95 14.37 14.98
C CYS A 641 -20.20 13.55 15.23
N GLN A 642 -20.02 12.47 15.99
CA GLN A 642 -21.10 11.60 16.44
C GLN A 642 -21.00 11.49 17.95
N ASP A 643 -22.08 11.82 18.65
CA ASP A 643 -22.22 11.48 20.06
C ASP A 643 -22.74 10.03 20.15
N ILE A 644 -21.92 9.15 20.71
CA ILE A 644 -22.14 7.71 20.77
C ILE A 644 -22.23 7.22 22.22
N THR A 645 -23.02 6.16 22.41
CA THR A 645 -23.04 5.30 23.58
C THR A 645 -22.39 3.96 23.20
N LEU A 646 -21.20 3.70 23.75
CA LEU A 646 -20.49 2.42 23.63
C LEU A 646 -20.90 1.51 24.80
N THR A 647 -21.47 0.35 24.49
CA THR A 647 -21.78 -0.71 25.45
C THR A 647 -20.84 -1.89 25.24
N ILE A 648 -20.15 -2.30 26.29
CA ILE A 648 -19.22 -3.43 26.29
C ILE A 648 -19.78 -4.54 27.17
N LYS A 649 -19.88 -5.77 26.64
CA LYS A 649 -20.46 -6.91 27.35
C LYS A 649 -19.59 -7.31 28.55
N GLY A 650 -20.12 -7.13 29.77
CA GLY A 650 -19.45 -7.41 31.03
C GLY A 650 -19.03 -6.16 31.84
N LYS A 651 -18.60 -6.39 33.09
CA LYS A 651 -18.23 -5.33 34.06
C LYS A 651 -16.73 -5.10 34.08
N PHE A 652 -16.30 -3.92 33.60
CA PHE A 652 -14.91 -3.52 33.53
C PHE A 652 -14.68 -2.13 34.14
N THR A 653 -13.45 -1.87 34.58
CA THR A 653 -12.92 -0.53 34.83
C THR A 653 -12.11 -0.10 33.59
N PRO A 654 -12.64 0.76 32.70
CA PRO A 654 -11.92 1.23 31.53
C PRO A 654 -10.90 2.32 31.88
N THR A 655 -9.73 2.26 31.25
CA THR A 655 -8.70 3.33 31.26
C THR A 655 -8.42 3.76 29.83
N LEU A 656 -8.41 5.08 29.58
CA LEU A 656 -8.09 5.67 28.29
C LEU A 656 -6.57 5.77 28.11
N TYR A 657 -6.09 5.19 27.02
CA TYR A 657 -4.72 5.30 26.54
C TYR A 657 -4.72 6.22 25.31
N ASP A 658 -4.36 7.49 25.49
CA ASP A 658 -4.36 8.47 24.40
C ASP A 658 -3.12 8.24 23.51
N THR A 659 -3.36 7.77 22.29
CA THR A 659 -2.29 7.35 21.37
C THR A 659 -1.59 8.52 20.71
N LEU A 660 -2.21 9.70 20.60
CA LEU A 660 -1.55 10.89 20.03
C LEU A 660 -0.58 11.53 21.02
N THR A 661 -0.98 11.61 22.29
CA THR A 661 -0.20 12.29 23.34
C THR A 661 0.67 11.34 24.17
N GLY A 662 0.29 10.07 24.27
CA GLY A 662 0.90 9.10 25.18
C GLY A 662 0.43 9.22 26.63
N ASP A 663 -0.61 10.03 26.90
CA ASP A 663 -1.20 10.17 28.23
C ASP A 663 -2.12 8.98 28.56
N ILE A 664 -2.10 8.57 29.82
CA ILE A 664 -2.96 7.52 30.37
C ILE A 664 -3.88 8.17 31.41
N SER A 665 -5.19 8.00 31.27
CA SER A 665 -6.16 8.68 32.13
C SER A 665 -7.41 7.84 32.39
N PRO A 666 -8.06 8.02 33.54
CA PRO A 666 -9.37 7.41 33.78
C PRO A 666 -10.41 8.01 32.83
N ILE A 667 -11.39 7.20 32.42
CA ILE A 667 -12.53 7.64 31.60
C ILE A 667 -13.83 7.45 32.39
N ALA A 668 -14.80 8.36 32.19
CA ALA A 668 -16.12 8.23 32.79
C ALA A 668 -16.87 7.04 32.17
N PHE A 669 -17.48 6.21 33.02
CA PHE A 669 -18.27 5.07 32.61
C PHE A 669 -19.33 4.73 33.67
N ARG A 670 -20.29 3.90 33.30
CA ARG A 670 -21.32 3.38 34.22
C ARG A 670 -21.53 1.88 33.97
N ILE A 671 -22.01 1.18 35.00
CA ILE A 671 -22.45 -0.21 34.87
C ILE A 671 -23.98 -0.23 34.74
N VAL A 672 -24.49 -0.74 33.63
CA VAL A 672 -25.94 -0.88 33.35
C VAL A 672 -26.19 -2.32 32.93
N ASP A 673 -27.12 -3.00 33.60
CA ASP A 673 -27.52 -4.39 33.33
C ASP A 673 -26.33 -5.37 33.20
N GLY A 674 -25.27 -5.14 33.99
CA GLY A 674 -24.07 -5.98 33.98
C GLY A 674 -23.04 -5.65 32.90
N ASN A 675 -23.28 -4.62 32.09
CA ASN A 675 -22.40 -4.16 31.02
C ASN A 675 -21.75 -2.83 31.36
N THR A 676 -20.60 -2.56 30.73
CA THR A 676 -19.85 -1.31 30.87
C THR A 676 -20.29 -0.34 29.77
N VAL A 677 -20.75 0.85 30.15
CA VAL A 677 -21.28 1.85 29.20
C VAL A 677 -20.47 3.15 29.28
N ILE A 678 -20.06 3.65 28.13
CA ILE A 678 -19.25 4.86 27.95
C ILE A 678 -19.94 5.77 26.94
N ASP A 679 -20.23 7.02 27.32
CA ASP A 679 -20.70 8.04 26.37
C ASP A 679 -19.50 8.85 25.87
N ARG A 680 -19.42 9.07 24.56
CA ARG A 680 -18.29 9.77 23.96
C ARG A 680 -18.69 10.50 22.68
N ARG A 681 -18.09 11.67 22.46
CA ARG A 681 -18.08 12.33 21.14
C ARG A 681 -16.90 11.81 20.33
N MET A 682 -17.15 11.36 19.11
CA MET A 682 -16.12 10.91 18.16
C MET A 682 -16.17 11.80 16.90
N TYR A 683 -15.04 12.41 16.55
CA TYR A 683 -14.84 13.11 15.29
C TYR A 683 -14.30 12.17 14.20
N ASN A 684 -14.20 12.66 12.96
CA ASN A 684 -13.73 11.92 11.79
C ASN A 684 -12.49 11.06 12.12
N TYR A 685 -11.37 11.70 12.46
CA TYR A 685 -10.09 11.01 12.66
C TYR A 685 -9.84 10.56 14.10
N ASP A 686 -10.88 10.48 14.93
CA ASP A 686 -10.72 9.99 16.30
C ASP A 686 -10.53 8.47 16.34
N SER A 687 -9.69 8.05 17.28
CA SER A 687 -9.46 6.65 17.62
C SER A 687 -9.56 6.48 19.13
N LEU A 688 -10.06 5.34 19.58
CA LEU A 688 -10.29 5.04 20.99
C LEU A 688 -9.55 3.76 21.39
N LEU A 689 -8.51 3.89 22.21
CA LEU A 689 -7.80 2.77 22.82
C LEU A 689 -8.14 2.68 24.32
N LEU A 690 -8.75 1.57 24.72
CA LEU A 690 -9.16 1.31 26.10
C LEU A 690 -8.49 0.05 26.64
N LYS A 691 -7.95 0.16 27.85
CA LYS A 691 -7.62 -0.98 28.70
C LYS A 691 -8.81 -1.29 29.59
N LEU A 692 -9.29 -2.53 29.58
CA LEU A 692 -10.45 -3.00 30.32
C LEU A 692 -10.01 -3.98 31.39
N GLU A 693 -9.94 -3.50 32.64
CA GLU A 693 -9.59 -4.32 33.80
C GLU A 693 -10.84 -4.78 34.54
N LYS A 694 -10.70 -5.77 35.41
CA LYS A 694 -11.81 -6.27 36.24
C LYS A 694 -12.41 -5.10 37.03
N TYR A 695 -13.74 -4.99 36.98
CA TYR A 695 -14.46 -3.96 37.72
C TYR A 695 -14.28 -4.10 39.24
N GLU A 696 -14.01 -2.97 39.89
CA GLU A 696 -13.96 -2.82 41.34
C GLU A 696 -15.03 -1.81 41.77
N LYS A 697 -15.84 -2.16 42.78
CA LYS A 697 -16.98 -1.33 43.18
C LYS A 697 -16.52 0.05 43.64
N GLY A 698 -17.06 1.12 43.01
CA GLY A 698 -16.71 2.51 43.33
C GLY A 698 -15.68 3.14 42.37
N SER A 699 -15.20 2.42 41.35
CA SER A 699 -14.26 2.96 40.35
C SER A 699 -14.91 3.90 39.31
N GLU A 700 -16.21 4.14 39.36
CA GLU A 700 -16.97 4.97 38.40
C GLU A 700 -16.73 6.49 38.55
N GLN A 701 -15.92 6.92 39.51
CA GLN A 701 -15.83 8.32 39.94
C GLN A 701 -14.98 9.25 39.05
N ALA A 702 -14.65 8.83 37.82
CA ALA A 702 -13.93 9.71 36.89
C ALA A 702 -14.81 10.90 36.49
N LYS A 703 -14.46 12.10 36.97
CA LYS A 703 -15.14 13.34 36.56
C LYS A 703 -14.69 13.71 35.15
N ALA A 704 -15.64 13.93 34.25
CA ALA A 704 -15.37 14.55 32.96
C ALA A 704 -14.60 15.86 33.18
N LYS A 705 -13.54 16.09 32.38
CA LYS A 705 -12.86 17.40 32.38
C LYS A 705 -13.92 18.46 32.06
N LYS A 706 -13.97 19.54 32.85
CA LYS A 706 -14.81 20.69 32.53
C LYS A 706 -14.39 21.21 31.15
N ALA A 707 -15.37 21.40 30.28
CA ALA A 707 -15.16 22.11 29.02
C ALA A 707 -14.69 23.54 29.34
N LEU A 708 -13.78 24.06 28.53
CA LEU A 708 -13.40 25.46 28.62
C LEU A 708 -14.59 26.32 28.17
N GLU A 709 -14.89 27.36 28.93
CA GLU A 709 -15.99 28.28 28.65
C GLU A 709 -15.49 29.44 27.77
N HIS A 710 -16.24 29.78 26.72
CA HIS A 710 -15.92 30.91 25.85
C HIS A 710 -15.97 32.24 26.61
N ILE A 711 -14.98 33.09 26.37
CA ILE A 711 -14.88 34.45 26.94
C ILE A 711 -15.22 35.48 25.87
N CYS A 712 -14.48 35.44 24.75
CA CYS A 712 -14.61 36.38 23.65
C CYS A 712 -13.93 35.85 22.38
N ASP A 713 -14.34 36.36 21.23
CA ASP A 713 -13.67 36.09 19.96
C ASP A 713 -12.43 36.98 19.80
N VAL A 714 -11.34 36.40 19.29
CA VAL A 714 -10.09 37.09 19.03
C VAL A 714 -9.93 37.25 17.52
N LYS A 715 -9.94 38.49 17.03
CA LYS A 715 -9.93 38.76 15.60
C LYS A 715 -8.54 38.53 15.01
N PHE A 716 -8.45 37.68 13.99
CA PHE A 716 -7.25 37.58 13.15
C PHE A 716 -7.18 38.71 12.12
N PRO A 717 -5.98 39.22 11.79
CA PRO A 717 -5.80 40.14 10.68
C PRO A 717 -6.25 39.51 9.35
N SER A 718 -6.75 40.32 8.41
CA SER A 718 -7.12 39.80 7.07
C SER A 718 -5.90 39.53 6.18
N GLN A 719 -4.82 40.27 6.42
CA GLN A 719 -3.54 40.19 5.74
C GLN A 719 -2.43 40.10 6.79
N VAL A 720 -1.45 39.22 6.58
CA VAL A 720 -0.43 38.87 7.59
C VAL A 720 0.97 38.87 7.02
N GLU A 721 1.94 39.14 7.91
CA GLU A 721 3.35 38.86 7.65
C GLU A 721 3.55 37.36 7.49
N TYR A 722 4.53 36.96 6.69
CA TYR A 722 4.81 35.54 6.46
C TYR A 722 6.30 35.26 6.29
N SER A 723 6.65 33.98 6.35
CA SER A 723 7.98 33.51 5.97
C SER A 723 7.92 32.17 5.24
N LEU A 724 8.79 32.03 4.25
CA LEU A 724 8.99 30.81 3.47
C LEU A 724 10.18 30.03 4.05
N SER A 725 10.07 28.70 4.16
CA SER A 725 11.19 27.87 4.63
C SER A 725 12.29 27.65 3.59
N GLU A 726 12.00 27.98 2.33
CA GLU A 726 12.85 27.84 1.15
C GLU A 726 12.55 29.01 0.21
N ASP A 727 13.48 29.29 -0.71
CA ASP A 727 13.25 30.27 -1.78
C ASP A 727 12.02 29.90 -2.62
N ASN A 728 11.40 30.90 -3.23
CA ASN A 728 10.36 30.65 -4.23
C ASN A 728 10.97 30.05 -5.50
N VAL A 729 10.16 29.35 -6.28
CA VAL A 729 10.61 28.56 -7.43
C VAL A 729 9.84 28.90 -8.70
N TYR A 730 10.59 29.05 -9.79
CA TYR A 730 10.12 29.04 -11.16
C TYR A 730 10.57 27.72 -11.81
N VAL A 731 9.62 26.87 -12.18
CA VAL A 731 9.90 25.55 -12.78
C VAL A 731 10.33 25.75 -14.25
N LEU A 732 11.41 25.09 -14.67
CA LEU A 732 11.95 25.12 -16.03
C LEU A 732 11.71 23.76 -16.71
N ASP A 733 10.46 23.57 -17.13
CA ASP A 733 9.86 22.35 -17.68
C ASP A 733 9.55 22.43 -19.20
N MET A 734 9.53 23.64 -19.77
CA MET A 734 9.30 23.90 -21.20
C MET A 734 10.52 24.57 -21.81
N ALA A 735 11.02 24.09 -22.95
CA ALA A 735 12.17 24.69 -23.62
C ALA A 735 12.09 24.54 -25.14
N GLN A 736 12.68 25.48 -25.88
CA GLN A 736 13.16 25.20 -27.23
C GLN A 736 14.37 24.27 -27.13
N TYR A 737 14.57 23.38 -28.12
CA TYR A 737 15.67 22.43 -28.06
C TYR A 737 16.35 22.19 -29.40
N LYS A 738 17.59 21.72 -29.35
CA LYS A 738 18.25 21.07 -30.48
C LYS A 738 19.09 19.89 -30.01
N LEU A 739 19.18 18.87 -30.85
CA LEU A 739 20.04 17.71 -30.63
C LEU A 739 21.37 17.95 -31.36
N ASN A 740 22.48 17.93 -30.62
CA ASN A 740 23.82 18.22 -31.13
C ASN A 740 23.87 19.55 -31.90
N ASP A 741 24.44 19.53 -33.10
CA ASP A 741 24.53 20.67 -34.02
C ASP A 741 23.33 20.77 -34.99
N GLY A 742 22.22 20.10 -34.67
CA GLY A 742 20.99 20.18 -35.46
C GLY A 742 20.24 21.51 -35.35
N GLU A 743 19.13 21.61 -36.08
CA GLU A 743 18.26 22.79 -36.10
C GLU A 743 17.47 22.96 -34.79
N TRP A 744 17.21 24.21 -34.43
CA TRP A 744 16.30 24.53 -33.33
C TRP A 744 14.88 24.06 -33.62
N GLN A 745 14.32 23.35 -32.66
CA GLN A 745 12.93 22.92 -32.63
C GLN A 745 12.11 23.88 -31.76
N GLY A 746 10.79 23.83 -31.92
CA GLY A 746 9.84 24.61 -31.13
C GLY A 746 9.89 24.28 -29.63
N GLU A 747 9.19 25.10 -28.84
CA GLU A 747 9.06 24.87 -27.40
C GLU A 747 8.25 23.59 -27.14
N GLU A 748 8.78 22.74 -26.25
CA GLU A 748 8.15 21.48 -25.84
C GLU A 748 8.54 21.14 -24.39
N GLU A 749 7.80 20.24 -23.77
CA GLU A 749 8.07 19.77 -22.41
C GLU A 749 9.31 18.86 -22.33
N ILE A 750 10.12 18.97 -21.27
CA ILE A 750 11.45 18.34 -21.19
C ILE A 750 11.42 16.81 -21.33
N LEU A 751 10.47 16.10 -20.73
CA LEU A 751 10.41 14.64 -20.84
C LEU A 751 10.00 14.20 -22.25
N ARG A 752 9.14 14.96 -22.93
CA ARG A 752 8.82 14.79 -24.36
C ARG A 752 10.03 15.09 -25.25
N ILE A 753 10.84 16.08 -24.90
CA ILE A 753 12.11 16.38 -25.58
C ILE A 753 13.07 15.20 -25.45
N ASP A 754 13.29 14.67 -24.24
CA ASP A 754 14.14 13.49 -24.01
C ASP A 754 13.64 12.28 -24.83
N ALA A 755 12.34 12.00 -24.79
CA ALA A 755 11.74 10.91 -25.56
C ALA A 755 11.92 11.09 -27.08
N THR A 756 11.77 12.32 -27.58
CA THR A 756 11.95 12.64 -29.01
C THR A 756 13.40 12.47 -29.45
N CYS A 757 14.36 13.00 -28.69
CA CYS A 757 15.78 12.85 -28.98
C CYS A 757 16.21 11.37 -28.97
N ARG A 758 15.71 10.57 -28.02
CA ARG A 758 15.98 9.12 -27.97
C ARG A 758 15.42 8.38 -29.18
N ASN A 759 14.20 8.70 -29.62
CA ASN A 759 13.63 8.11 -30.82
C ASN A 759 14.50 8.39 -32.05
N ILE A 760 15.02 9.62 -32.19
CA ILE A 760 15.94 10.00 -33.28
C ILE A 760 17.24 9.17 -33.22
N LEU A 761 17.75 8.92 -32.01
CA LEU A 761 18.98 8.13 -31.78
C LEU A 761 18.75 6.61 -31.82
N GLY A 762 17.50 6.14 -31.96
CA GLY A 762 17.15 4.72 -31.91
C GLY A 762 17.33 4.08 -30.53
N TRP A 763 17.22 4.87 -29.46
CA TRP A 763 17.39 4.40 -28.08
C TRP A 763 16.04 4.15 -27.38
N PRO A 764 15.97 3.20 -26.43
CA PRO A 764 14.80 3.02 -25.57
C PRO A 764 14.49 4.30 -24.78
N LYS A 765 13.20 4.58 -24.59
CA LYS A 765 12.72 5.67 -23.72
C LYS A 765 13.09 5.38 -22.27
N MET A 766 13.36 6.43 -21.50
CA MET A 766 13.46 6.30 -20.04
C MET A 766 12.08 6.04 -19.42
N GLY A 767 12.04 5.26 -18.34
CA GLY A 767 10.84 4.99 -17.57
C GLY A 767 11.08 3.98 -16.45
N GLY A 768 10.07 3.71 -15.63
CA GLY A 768 10.20 2.80 -14.48
C GLY A 768 10.68 1.37 -14.83
N ARG A 769 10.54 0.93 -16.09
CA ARG A 769 10.87 -0.44 -16.54
C ARG A 769 12.25 -0.62 -17.18
N MET A 770 13.17 0.30 -16.97
CA MET A 770 14.53 0.22 -17.54
C MET A 770 15.32 -0.97 -17.00
N VAL A 771 16.29 -1.45 -17.80
CA VAL A 771 17.32 -2.38 -17.34
C VAL A 771 18.17 -1.66 -16.28
N GLN A 772 18.59 -2.37 -15.24
CA GLN A 772 19.35 -1.72 -14.18
C GLN A 772 20.71 -1.18 -14.67
N PRO A 773 21.16 0.00 -14.19
CA PRO A 773 22.42 0.59 -14.59
C PRO A 773 23.65 -0.32 -14.41
N TRP A 774 23.66 -1.21 -13.42
CA TRP A 774 24.77 -2.14 -13.18
C TRP A 774 24.97 -3.19 -14.29
N LEU A 775 24.00 -3.38 -15.19
CA LEU A 775 24.12 -4.23 -16.39
C LEU A 775 24.52 -3.47 -17.65
N THR A 776 24.45 -2.13 -17.60
CA THR A 776 24.80 -1.27 -18.72
C THR A 776 26.14 -0.59 -18.42
N PRO A 777 27.22 -0.93 -19.16
CA PRO A 777 28.48 -0.21 -19.05
C PRO A 777 28.25 1.30 -19.16
N GLU A 778 29.03 2.09 -18.42
CA GLU A 778 28.92 3.55 -18.50
C GLU A 778 29.26 3.99 -19.93
N PRO A 779 28.30 4.55 -20.69
CA PRO A 779 28.53 4.88 -22.09
C PRO A 779 29.37 6.16 -22.20
N GLU A 780 30.24 6.22 -23.21
CA GLU A 780 30.87 7.49 -23.60
C GLU A 780 29.79 8.46 -24.09
N ILE A 781 29.76 9.67 -23.52
CA ILE A 781 28.75 10.68 -23.85
C ILE A 781 29.18 11.41 -25.12
N SER A 782 28.52 11.08 -26.24
CA SER A 782 28.76 11.70 -27.54
C SER A 782 27.62 12.59 -28.03
N ASN A 783 26.47 12.57 -27.35
CA ASN A 783 25.28 13.34 -27.72
C ASN A 783 24.92 14.36 -26.63
N PHE A 784 24.42 15.52 -27.06
CA PHE A 784 24.04 16.62 -26.20
C PHE A 784 22.72 17.21 -26.66
N VAL A 785 21.86 17.56 -25.70
CA VAL A 785 20.65 18.35 -25.96
C VAL A 785 20.90 19.75 -25.44
N THR A 786 20.77 20.75 -26.31
CA THR A 786 20.77 22.15 -25.88
C THR A 786 19.34 22.57 -25.65
N LEU A 787 19.03 23.05 -24.46
CA LEU A 787 17.75 23.60 -24.05
C LEU A 787 17.86 25.11 -23.96
N ARG A 788 16.88 25.84 -24.50
CA ARG A 788 16.76 27.29 -24.37
C ARG A 788 15.44 27.64 -23.73
N TYR A 789 15.54 28.31 -22.59
CA TYR A 789 14.40 28.82 -21.82
C TYR A 789 14.28 30.32 -22.02
N MET A 790 13.06 30.76 -22.33
CA MET A 790 12.68 32.17 -22.38
C MET A 790 12.01 32.53 -21.06
N ILE A 791 12.65 33.39 -20.27
CA ILE A 791 12.21 33.75 -18.93
C ILE A 791 11.79 35.22 -18.94
N GLU A 792 10.47 35.46 -18.87
CA GLU A 792 9.91 36.80 -18.76
C GLU A 792 9.95 37.28 -17.30
N SER A 793 10.47 38.48 -17.08
CA SER A 793 10.58 39.08 -15.74
C SER A 793 10.10 40.52 -15.70
N GLU A 794 9.17 40.83 -14.80
CA GLU A 794 8.70 42.21 -14.58
C GLU A 794 9.71 43.05 -13.78
N ILE A 795 10.73 42.40 -13.20
CA ILE A 795 11.70 42.99 -12.27
C ILE A 795 13.14 42.57 -12.60
N ASP A 796 14.12 43.30 -12.07
CA ASP A 796 15.48 42.77 -11.97
C ASP A 796 15.55 41.81 -10.77
N VAL A 797 16.14 40.63 -10.96
CA VAL A 797 16.40 39.69 -9.86
C VAL A 797 17.89 39.61 -9.63
N LYS A 798 18.32 39.95 -8.41
CA LYS A 798 19.73 39.87 -8.04
C LYS A 798 20.14 38.44 -7.76
N ALA A 799 21.19 37.99 -8.44
CA ALA A 799 21.85 36.72 -8.19
C ALA A 799 20.88 35.55 -7.86
N PRO A 800 19.94 35.19 -8.75
CA PRO A 800 19.09 34.03 -8.54
C PRO A 800 19.90 32.72 -8.63
N VAL A 801 19.33 31.62 -8.18
CA VAL A 801 20.00 30.31 -8.13
C VAL A 801 19.35 29.36 -9.12
N LEU A 802 20.15 28.67 -9.92
CA LEU A 802 19.71 27.54 -10.75
C LEU A 802 19.90 26.24 -9.97
N ALA A 803 18.88 25.41 -9.88
CA ALA A 803 19.00 24.04 -9.38
C ALA A 803 18.81 23.06 -10.55
N VAL A 804 19.79 22.18 -10.75
CA VAL A 804 19.82 21.23 -11.87
C VAL A 804 20.53 19.93 -11.48
N GLU A 805 20.14 18.82 -12.09
CA GLU A 805 20.84 17.56 -11.94
C GLU A 805 22.15 17.53 -12.72
N LYS A 806 23.14 16.77 -12.22
CA LYS A 806 24.46 16.62 -12.86
C LYS A 806 25.09 17.95 -13.28
N ALA A 807 24.93 18.97 -12.44
CA ALA A 807 25.45 20.33 -12.60
C ALA A 807 26.89 20.39 -13.14
N GLU A 808 27.76 19.48 -12.70
CA GLU A 808 29.14 19.31 -13.15
C GLU A 808 29.29 19.11 -14.67
N ASN A 809 28.27 18.59 -15.34
CA ASN A 809 28.31 18.19 -16.75
C ASN A 809 27.44 19.08 -17.66
N VAL A 810 26.71 20.07 -17.11
CA VAL A 810 25.80 20.93 -17.87
C VAL A 810 26.47 22.27 -18.18
N LYS A 811 26.65 22.66 -19.44
CA LYS A 811 27.15 24.02 -19.72
C LYS A 811 26.01 25.03 -19.62
N ILE A 812 26.24 26.14 -18.90
CA ILE A 812 25.18 27.11 -18.58
C ILE A 812 25.55 28.49 -19.14
N THR A 813 24.61 29.10 -19.84
CA THR A 813 24.72 30.48 -20.33
C THR A 813 23.46 31.25 -19.97
N LEU A 814 23.60 32.46 -19.41
CA LEU A 814 22.50 33.39 -19.16
C LEU A 814 22.73 34.69 -19.92
N ASN A 815 21.80 35.08 -20.79
CA ASN A 815 21.87 36.28 -21.62
C ASN A 815 23.21 36.39 -22.38
N GLY A 816 23.66 35.26 -22.96
CA GLY A 816 24.93 35.16 -23.68
C GLY A 816 26.20 35.10 -22.82
N LYS A 817 26.08 35.18 -21.49
CA LYS A 817 27.22 35.07 -20.56
C LYS A 817 27.34 33.67 -19.98
N THR A 818 28.50 33.04 -20.16
CA THR A 818 28.81 31.75 -19.54
C THR A 818 28.82 31.87 -18.02
N VAL A 819 28.16 30.93 -17.36
CA VAL A 819 28.12 30.81 -15.90
C VAL A 819 29.12 29.74 -15.47
N LYS A 820 29.79 29.96 -14.33
CA LYS A 820 30.63 28.93 -13.71
C LYS A 820 29.75 27.96 -12.94
N ASN A 821 30.00 26.67 -13.11
CA ASN A 821 29.24 25.61 -12.44
C ASN A 821 29.71 25.37 -11.00
N ASP A 822 29.96 26.44 -10.26
CA ASP A 822 30.36 26.34 -8.86
C ASP A 822 29.13 25.91 -8.03
N VAL A 823 29.16 24.67 -7.54
CA VAL A 823 28.05 24.10 -6.75
C VAL A 823 28.06 24.72 -5.34
N ILE A 824 26.97 25.40 -4.98
CA ILE A 824 26.81 26.12 -3.70
C ILE A 824 25.87 25.40 -2.70
N GLY A 825 25.37 24.22 -3.06
CA GLY A 825 24.45 23.44 -2.23
C GLY A 825 23.55 22.54 -3.07
N TYR A 826 22.40 22.14 -2.51
CA TYR A 826 21.39 21.36 -3.21
C TYR A 826 19.98 21.88 -2.93
N TYR A 827 19.02 21.51 -3.77
CA TYR A 827 17.60 21.84 -3.65
C TYR A 827 16.77 20.56 -3.48
N VAL A 828 16.17 20.37 -2.30
CA VAL A 828 15.32 19.22 -1.92
C VAL A 828 16.06 17.87 -1.85
N ASP A 829 16.86 17.53 -2.85
CA ASP A 829 17.64 16.30 -2.92
C ASP A 829 19.09 16.58 -3.33
N ARG A 830 20.04 15.78 -2.82
CA ARG A 830 21.49 15.97 -3.01
C ARG A 830 21.94 15.92 -4.47
N TYR A 831 21.16 15.26 -5.33
CA TYR A 831 21.47 15.15 -6.75
C TYR A 831 20.95 16.35 -7.57
N ILE A 832 20.12 17.22 -6.99
CA ILE A 832 19.66 18.48 -7.58
C ILE A 832 20.51 19.62 -7.03
N LYS A 833 21.60 19.95 -7.72
CA LYS A 833 22.66 20.84 -7.24
C LYS A 833 22.34 22.31 -7.56
N LYS A 834 22.64 23.20 -6.62
CA LYS A 834 22.46 24.67 -6.76
C LYS A 834 23.70 25.32 -7.36
N ILE A 835 23.49 26.19 -8.34
CA ILE A 835 24.50 27.03 -9.01
C ILE A 835 24.04 28.48 -8.93
N GLN A 836 24.95 29.38 -8.55
CA GLN A 836 24.69 30.81 -8.55
C GLN A 836 24.64 31.38 -9.98
N LEU A 837 23.52 32.00 -10.36
CA LEU A 837 23.43 32.72 -11.64
C LEU A 837 23.80 34.21 -11.49
N PRO A 838 24.21 34.86 -12.59
CA PRO A 838 24.20 36.33 -12.71
C PRO A 838 22.78 36.91 -12.58
N ASP A 839 22.68 38.22 -12.39
CA ASP A 839 21.39 38.93 -12.33
C ASP A 839 20.49 38.64 -13.54
N LEU A 840 19.21 38.35 -13.28
CA LEU A 840 18.16 38.47 -14.28
C LEU A 840 17.79 39.94 -14.45
N LYS A 841 17.51 40.32 -15.69
CA LYS A 841 17.07 41.67 -16.03
C LYS A 841 15.56 41.73 -16.16
N LYS A 842 14.99 42.89 -15.90
CA LYS A 842 13.62 43.17 -16.31
C LYS A 842 13.48 42.97 -17.84
N GLY A 843 12.41 42.30 -18.25
CA GLY A 843 12.12 41.86 -19.61
C GLY A 843 12.47 40.39 -19.84
N GLU A 844 12.73 40.06 -21.11
CA GLU A 844 13.07 38.71 -21.54
C GLU A 844 14.52 38.35 -21.19
N ASN A 845 14.71 37.17 -20.59
CA ASN A 845 16.02 36.59 -20.32
C ASN A 845 16.13 35.23 -21.00
N VAL A 846 17.31 34.93 -21.54
CA VAL A 846 17.59 33.67 -22.23
C VAL A 846 18.54 32.83 -21.40
N LEU A 847 18.06 31.70 -20.87
CA LEU A 847 18.87 30.70 -20.19
C LEU A 847 19.08 29.51 -21.13
N GLU A 848 20.33 29.18 -21.43
CA GLU A 848 20.68 28.01 -22.24
C GLU A 848 21.44 26.97 -21.41
N LEU A 849 21.00 25.72 -21.49
CA LEU A 849 21.62 24.56 -20.85
C LEU A 849 22.06 23.56 -21.93
N VAL A 850 23.34 23.22 -21.97
CA VAL A 850 23.83 22.10 -22.81
C VAL A 850 23.95 20.87 -21.93
N CYS A 851 23.00 19.96 -22.08
CA CYS A 851 22.84 18.78 -21.24
C CYS A 851 23.38 17.52 -21.93
N PRO A 852 24.17 16.68 -21.23
CA PRO A 852 24.64 15.41 -21.80
C PRO A 852 23.51 14.38 -21.92
N LEU A 853 23.41 13.73 -23.08
CA LEU A 853 22.44 12.68 -23.35
C LEU A 853 23.13 11.36 -23.70
N GLY A 854 22.94 10.35 -22.86
CA GLY A 854 23.45 8.98 -23.04
C GLY A 854 22.39 7.93 -22.70
N GLN A 855 22.72 6.66 -22.87
CA GLN A 855 21.77 5.56 -22.57
C GLN A 855 21.38 5.48 -21.09
N ARG A 856 22.23 6.00 -20.19
CA ARG A 856 22.03 6.03 -18.72
C ARG A 856 21.68 7.43 -18.17
N THR A 857 21.66 8.47 -19.00
CA THR A 857 21.37 9.85 -18.55
C THR A 857 20.17 10.38 -19.28
N ALA A 858 19.35 11.20 -18.63
CA ALA A 858 18.17 11.83 -19.22
C ALA A 858 18.29 13.35 -19.13
N VAL A 859 17.53 14.04 -19.98
CA VAL A 859 17.27 15.47 -19.78
C VAL A 859 16.13 15.62 -18.77
N GLU A 860 16.27 16.56 -17.83
CA GLU A 860 15.37 16.70 -16.68
C GLU A 860 14.98 18.16 -16.44
N TYR A 861 13.92 18.37 -15.66
CA TYR A 861 13.50 19.72 -15.25
C TYR A 861 14.62 20.42 -14.47
N ALA A 862 14.75 21.72 -14.70
CA ALA A 862 15.55 22.61 -13.87
C ALA A 862 14.65 23.55 -13.05
N TYR A 863 15.24 24.23 -12.07
CA TYR A 863 14.49 25.11 -11.18
C TYR A 863 15.25 26.40 -10.98
N LEU A 864 14.60 27.53 -11.25
CA LEU A 864 15.13 28.84 -10.91
C LEU A 864 14.58 29.24 -9.53
N LEU A 865 15.46 29.58 -8.59
CA LEU A 865 15.16 29.83 -7.19
C LEU A 865 15.55 31.27 -6.81
N GLY A 866 14.75 31.91 -5.95
CA GLY A 866 15.13 33.18 -5.35
C GLY A 866 14.00 33.95 -4.66
N ALA A 867 14.31 35.17 -4.23
CA ALA A 867 13.38 36.10 -3.60
C ALA A 867 12.55 36.86 -4.65
N PHE A 868 11.69 36.15 -5.37
CA PHE A 868 10.77 36.69 -6.36
C PHE A 868 9.41 35.99 -6.30
N GLY A 869 8.37 36.61 -6.86
CA GLY A 869 7.07 35.98 -7.10
C GLY A 869 7.02 35.31 -8.46
N VAL A 870 6.14 34.32 -8.63
CA VAL A 870 5.84 33.68 -9.92
C VAL A 870 4.34 33.75 -10.17
N LYS A 871 3.98 34.32 -11.32
CA LYS A 871 2.62 34.38 -11.84
C LYS A 871 2.47 33.36 -12.97
N VAL A 872 1.37 32.61 -12.94
CA VAL A 872 1.03 31.60 -13.94
C VAL A 872 -0.35 31.91 -14.53
N ILE A 873 -0.45 31.98 -15.85
CA ILE A 873 -1.71 32.11 -16.59
C ILE A 873 -1.66 31.18 -17.80
N GLY A 874 -2.50 30.15 -17.82
CA GLY A 874 -2.46 29.11 -18.85
C GLY A 874 -1.09 28.42 -18.86
N ARG A 875 -0.38 28.53 -19.98
CA ARG A 875 1.01 28.02 -20.15
C ARG A 875 2.10 29.05 -19.87
N SER A 876 1.72 30.30 -19.61
CA SER A 876 2.69 31.40 -19.44
C SER A 876 3.09 31.53 -17.97
N LYS A 877 4.40 31.74 -17.75
CA LYS A 877 5.00 32.01 -16.45
C LYS A 877 5.73 33.35 -16.49
N THR A 878 5.65 34.13 -15.42
CA THR A 878 6.32 35.42 -15.32
C THR A 878 6.90 35.62 -13.93
N VAL A 879 8.16 36.05 -13.87
CA VAL A 879 8.81 36.48 -12.63
C VAL A 879 8.29 37.86 -12.23
N THR A 880 7.87 37.99 -10.98
CA THR A 880 7.20 39.18 -10.42
C THR A 880 7.80 39.53 -9.05
N PHE A 881 7.32 40.58 -8.40
CA PHE A 881 7.69 40.87 -7.01
C PHE A 881 7.22 39.75 -6.09
N LEU A 882 8.09 39.36 -5.14
CA LEU A 882 7.67 38.52 -4.02
C LEU A 882 6.63 39.31 -3.21
N PRO A 883 5.47 38.73 -2.84
CA PRO A 883 4.46 39.47 -2.10
C PRO A 883 5.03 39.93 -0.75
N GLU A 884 4.73 41.16 -0.32
CA GLU A 884 5.18 41.64 1.00
C GLU A 884 4.43 40.96 2.14
N LYS A 885 3.16 40.62 1.91
CA LYS A 885 2.25 39.97 2.87
C LYS A 885 1.31 39.03 2.15
N LEU A 886 0.75 38.07 2.89
CA LEU A 886 -0.25 37.12 2.37
C LEU A 886 -1.63 37.35 2.96
N TRP A 887 -2.64 36.99 2.18
CA TRP A 887 -4.02 36.79 2.60
C TRP A 887 -4.26 35.31 2.90
N PHE A 888 -5.27 35.03 3.72
CA PHE A 888 -5.80 33.68 3.91
C PHE A 888 -6.61 33.27 2.67
N ASP A 889 -5.90 32.85 1.62
CA ASP A 889 -6.41 32.38 0.34
C ASP A 889 -5.35 31.46 -0.31
N ASP A 890 -5.66 30.90 -1.47
CA ASP A 890 -4.73 30.10 -2.26
C ASP A 890 -3.47 30.89 -2.61
N ILE A 891 -2.32 30.45 -2.08
CA ILE A 891 -1.04 31.15 -2.27
C ILE A 891 -0.58 31.16 -3.72
N ARG A 892 -1.10 30.24 -4.55
CA ARG A 892 -0.77 30.20 -5.98
C ARG A 892 -1.12 31.51 -6.68
N ASN A 893 -2.24 32.10 -6.30
CA ASN A 893 -2.74 33.35 -6.86
C ASN A 893 -2.06 34.60 -6.25
N GLN A 894 -1.16 34.41 -5.28
CA GLN A 894 -0.47 35.47 -4.55
C GLN A 894 1.03 35.54 -4.90
N GLY A 895 1.45 34.98 -6.03
CA GLY A 895 2.85 34.98 -6.47
C GLY A 895 3.67 33.76 -6.04
N LEU A 896 3.02 32.72 -5.50
CA LEU A 896 3.66 31.49 -5.05
C LEU A 896 3.15 30.25 -5.82
N ALA A 897 2.92 30.40 -7.13
CA ALA A 897 2.27 29.39 -7.98
C ALA A 897 2.88 27.98 -7.91
N PHE A 898 4.22 27.88 -7.94
CA PHE A 898 4.95 26.61 -7.85
C PHE A 898 5.53 26.34 -6.46
N TYR A 899 5.29 27.22 -5.48
CA TYR A 899 5.84 27.04 -4.14
C TYR A 899 5.22 25.82 -3.47
N SER A 900 6.06 25.00 -2.84
CA SER A 900 5.62 23.71 -2.31
C SER A 900 6.32 23.29 -1.01
N ALA A 901 7.10 24.20 -0.42
CA ALA A 901 7.70 24.04 0.92
C ALA A 901 6.79 24.68 2.00
N ASN A 902 7.33 24.98 3.19
CA ASN A 902 6.53 25.40 4.33
C ASN A 902 6.28 26.92 4.32
N VAL A 903 5.03 27.32 4.55
CA VAL A 903 4.62 28.73 4.71
C VAL A 903 4.22 28.98 6.14
N THR A 904 4.82 29.97 6.80
CA THR A 904 4.44 30.40 8.15
C THR A 904 3.72 31.74 8.10
N TYR A 905 2.47 31.77 8.54
CA TYR A 905 1.63 32.96 8.68
C TYR A 905 1.79 33.53 10.09
N LYS A 906 2.15 34.81 10.23
CA LYS A 906 2.37 35.48 11.51
C LYS A 906 1.21 36.42 11.84
N CYS A 907 0.38 36.01 12.79
CA CYS A 907 -0.85 36.69 13.17
C CYS A 907 -0.64 37.41 14.50
N GLU A 908 -0.64 38.74 14.49
CA GLU A 908 -0.63 39.54 15.71
C GLU A 908 -2.06 39.63 16.27
N VAL A 909 -2.23 39.21 17.53
CA VAL A 909 -3.52 39.24 18.24
C VAL A 909 -3.38 39.89 19.60
N GLU A 910 -4.46 40.44 20.14
CA GLU A 910 -4.48 41.07 21.46
C GLU A 910 -5.64 40.52 22.29
N THR A 911 -5.37 40.20 23.55
CA THR A 911 -6.36 39.69 24.50
C THR A 911 -6.43 40.59 25.73
N ASP A 912 -7.63 40.87 26.24
CA ASP A 912 -7.87 41.74 27.40
C ASP A 912 -7.78 40.98 28.73
N LYS A 913 -7.74 39.65 28.68
CA LYS A 913 -7.80 38.75 29.85
C LYS A 913 -6.87 37.57 29.70
N ASP A 914 -6.44 37.04 30.83
CA ASP A 914 -5.80 35.73 30.90
C ASP A 914 -6.78 34.62 30.47
N GLY A 915 -6.31 33.66 29.69
CA GLY A 915 -7.13 32.55 29.22
C GLY A 915 -6.38 31.49 28.42
N VAL A 916 -7.15 30.71 27.67
CA VAL A 916 -6.67 29.70 26.72
C VAL A 916 -7.10 30.15 25.33
N LEU A 917 -6.14 30.61 24.54
CA LEU A 917 -6.33 30.92 23.13
C LEU A 917 -6.57 29.62 22.37
N CYS A 918 -7.71 29.51 21.69
CA CYS A 918 -8.10 28.36 20.89
C CYS A 918 -8.15 28.79 19.42
N VAL A 919 -7.31 28.20 18.57
CA VAL A 919 -7.29 28.48 17.12
C VAL A 919 -7.86 27.29 16.38
N HIS A 920 -8.88 27.54 15.57
CA HIS A 920 -9.57 26.57 14.72
C HIS A 920 -9.33 26.88 13.24
N ALA A 921 -8.65 25.98 12.52
CA ALA A 921 -8.27 26.17 11.12
C ALA A 921 -8.58 24.91 10.29
N PRO A 922 -9.83 24.72 9.81
CA PRO A 922 -10.22 23.49 9.13
C PRO A 922 -10.00 23.50 7.60
N VAL A 923 -9.80 24.67 6.98
CA VAL A 923 -9.66 24.79 5.51
C VAL A 923 -8.24 25.19 5.14
N TRP A 924 -7.43 24.20 4.76
CA TRP A 924 -6.04 24.35 4.36
C TRP A 924 -5.64 23.27 3.35
N ARG A 925 -4.54 23.51 2.63
CA ARG A 925 -3.92 22.54 1.70
C ARG A 925 -2.41 22.50 1.93
N GLY A 926 -1.94 21.31 2.29
CA GLY A 926 -0.59 21.04 2.81
C GLY A 926 -0.54 19.59 3.32
N ALA A 927 0.44 19.26 4.14
CA ALA A 927 0.51 17.98 4.87
C ALA A 927 -0.10 18.07 6.28
N LEU A 928 0.13 19.19 6.97
CA LEU A 928 -0.48 19.55 8.26
C LEU A 928 -0.28 21.06 8.52
N VAL A 929 -0.95 21.56 9.57
CA VAL A 929 -0.66 22.89 10.15
C VAL A 929 -0.10 22.71 11.56
N SER A 930 0.92 23.48 11.95
CA SER A 930 1.36 23.59 13.35
C SER A 930 1.16 25.00 13.88
N MET A 931 1.03 25.13 15.20
CA MET A 931 0.83 26.42 15.86
C MET A 931 1.94 26.71 16.87
N LYS A 932 2.48 27.93 16.80
CA LYS A 932 3.26 28.55 17.87
C LYS A 932 2.58 29.79 18.39
N VAL A 933 2.74 30.05 19.68
CA VAL A 933 2.33 31.32 20.30
C VAL A 933 3.52 31.85 21.08
N ASP A 934 3.91 33.10 20.78
CA ASP A 934 5.07 33.77 21.38
C ASP A 934 6.36 32.93 21.31
N GLY A 935 6.58 32.30 20.15
CA GLY A 935 7.73 31.43 19.88
C GLY A 935 7.66 30.02 20.48
N LYS A 936 6.60 29.68 21.23
CA LYS A 936 6.43 28.36 21.85
C LYS A 936 5.49 27.47 21.04
N GLU A 937 5.92 26.24 20.75
CA GLU A 937 5.08 25.22 20.10
C GLU A 937 3.86 24.86 20.96
N CYS A 938 2.67 24.89 20.36
CA CYS A 938 1.38 24.71 21.03
C CYS A 938 0.55 23.53 20.47
N GLY A 939 1.02 22.85 19.43
CA GLY A 939 0.41 21.63 18.89
C GLY A 939 0.21 21.67 17.38
N ASN A 940 -0.30 20.56 16.85
CA ASN A 940 -0.62 20.38 15.44
C ASN A 940 -2.12 20.47 15.20
N ILE A 941 -2.50 21.16 14.13
CA ILE A 941 -3.85 21.20 13.56
C ILE A 941 -3.82 20.30 12.32
N ALA A 942 -4.04 19.00 12.52
CA ALA A 942 -4.04 18.00 11.45
C ALA A 942 -5.34 17.19 11.38
N PHE A 943 -6.05 17.05 12.50
CA PHE A 943 -7.23 16.20 12.63
C PHE A 943 -8.40 17.00 13.19
N SER A 944 -9.62 16.67 12.75
CA SER A 944 -10.88 17.18 13.30
C SER A 944 -10.88 17.08 14.84
N PRO A 945 -11.27 18.14 15.56
CA PRO A 945 -11.93 19.36 15.11
C PRO A 945 -11.00 20.45 14.56
N TYR A 946 -9.74 20.15 14.23
CA TYR A 946 -8.76 21.10 13.70
C TYR A 946 -8.49 22.28 14.63
N GLU A 947 -8.27 21.98 15.91
CA GLU A 947 -8.00 22.98 16.95
C GLU A 947 -6.60 22.79 17.57
N ALA A 948 -5.93 23.90 17.86
CA ALA A 948 -4.79 23.94 18.77
C ALA A 948 -5.01 24.99 19.86
N LYS A 949 -4.39 24.80 21.03
CA LYS A 949 -4.69 25.58 22.25
C LYS A 949 -3.42 26.06 22.92
N ALA A 950 -3.40 27.32 23.37
CA ALA A 950 -2.28 27.93 24.08
C ALA A 950 -2.76 28.71 25.30
N LYS A 951 -2.12 28.52 26.46
CA LYS A 951 -2.39 29.38 27.63
C LYS A 951 -1.71 30.74 27.42
N THR A 952 -2.48 31.82 27.55
CA THR A 952 -2.01 33.19 27.33
C THR A 952 -2.37 34.11 28.51
N LYS A 953 -1.65 35.22 28.61
CA LYS A 953 -1.91 36.31 29.56
C LYS A 953 -2.60 37.46 28.83
N ALA A 954 -3.25 38.38 29.54
CA ALA A 954 -3.71 39.61 28.90
C ALA A 954 -2.54 40.35 28.23
N GLY A 955 -2.71 40.79 26.98
CA GLY A 955 -1.70 41.48 26.19
C GLY A 955 -1.65 41.06 24.72
N LYS A 956 -0.57 41.46 24.05
CA LYS A 956 -0.30 41.14 22.64
C LYS A 956 0.42 39.80 22.53
N HIS A 957 0.04 39.03 21.52
CA HIS A 957 0.63 37.74 21.21
C HIS A 957 0.87 37.60 19.71
N THR A 958 1.96 36.92 19.36
CA THR A 958 2.23 36.48 17.99
C THR A 958 1.81 35.02 17.86
N VAL A 959 0.79 34.75 17.05
CA VAL A 959 0.36 33.39 16.68
C VAL A 959 0.96 33.06 15.31
N GLU A 960 1.87 32.09 15.28
CA GLU A 960 2.46 31.58 14.03
C GLU A 960 1.76 30.29 13.62
N LEU A 961 1.20 30.26 12.41
CA LEU A 961 0.62 29.06 11.81
C LEU A 961 1.49 28.62 10.64
N THR A 962 2.16 27.47 10.77
CA THR A 962 2.99 26.91 9.70
C THR A 962 2.19 25.84 8.96
N VAL A 963 1.88 26.10 7.69
CA VAL A 963 1.39 25.08 6.76
C VAL A 963 2.60 24.36 6.19
N TYR A 964 2.63 23.04 6.33
CA TYR A 964 3.68 22.23 5.74
C TYR A 964 3.32 21.86 4.30
N GLY A 965 4.19 22.14 3.35
CA GLY A 965 3.91 21.92 1.91
C GLY A 965 3.97 20.45 1.48
N THR A 966 3.49 20.11 0.29
CA THR A 966 3.42 18.71 -0.20
C THR A 966 4.38 18.39 -1.33
N ARG A 967 5.16 19.36 -1.83
CA ARG A 967 5.97 19.25 -3.06
C ARG A 967 5.22 19.10 -4.39
N PHE A 968 3.89 18.95 -4.37
CA PHE A 968 3.09 18.73 -5.59
C PHE A 968 3.32 19.82 -6.64
N ASN A 969 3.19 21.10 -6.29
CA ASN A 969 3.30 22.19 -7.29
C ASN A 969 4.71 22.37 -7.88
N THR A 970 5.74 21.68 -7.38
CA THR A 970 7.10 21.75 -7.93
C THR A 970 7.49 20.47 -8.65
N PHE A 971 7.18 19.30 -8.08
CA PHE A 971 7.63 18.00 -8.58
C PHE A 971 6.52 17.12 -9.11
N GLY A 972 5.26 17.52 -8.91
CA GLY A 972 4.07 16.87 -9.45
C GLY A 972 4.06 16.84 -10.97
N GLN A 973 3.18 16.00 -11.47
CA GLN A 973 2.68 15.94 -12.85
C GLN A 973 1.80 17.14 -13.23
N ILE A 974 2.37 18.35 -13.19
CA ILE A 974 1.70 19.64 -13.44
C ILE A 974 1.15 19.84 -14.87
N HIS A 975 1.30 18.84 -15.75
CA HIS A 975 0.74 18.78 -17.11
C HIS A 975 -0.28 17.64 -17.29
N CYS A 976 -0.61 16.93 -16.21
CA CYS A 976 -1.60 15.87 -16.21
C CYS A 976 -2.96 16.45 -15.84
N HIS A 977 -3.94 16.28 -16.73
CA HIS A 977 -5.31 16.62 -16.39
C HIS A 977 -5.90 15.55 -15.45
N HIS A 978 -6.20 15.95 -14.22
CA HIS A 978 -6.75 15.07 -13.20
C HIS A 978 -8.28 15.06 -13.23
N ASN A 979 -8.85 13.86 -13.22
CA ASN A 979 -10.25 13.66 -12.83
C ASN A 979 -10.31 12.82 -11.55
N GLU A 980 -11.50 12.77 -10.93
CA GLU A 980 -11.74 12.01 -9.70
C GLU A 980 -11.54 10.48 -9.85
N ALA A 981 -11.50 9.97 -11.09
CA ALA A 981 -11.26 8.55 -11.36
C ALA A 981 -9.76 8.20 -11.45
N PHE A 982 -8.86 9.19 -11.56
CA PHE A 982 -7.43 8.95 -11.63
C PHE A 982 -6.88 8.65 -10.23
N LYS A 983 -6.74 7.37 -9.89
CA LYS A 983 -6.30 6.91 -8.57
C LYS A 983 -4.92 6.25 -8.55
N TRP A 984 -4.32 6.03 -9.74
CA TRP A 984 -3.04 5.35 -9.87
C TRP A 984 -1.92 6.29 -10.32
N TYR A 985 -1.15 6.84 -9.38
CA TYR A 985 -0.03 7.75 -9.64
C TYR A 985 1.33 7.03 -9.69
N ASN A 986 1.94 6.99 -10.87
CA ASN A 986 3.26 6.39 -11.12
C ASN A 986 4.04 7.21 -12.17
N SER A 987 5.16 6.68 -12.67
CA SER A 987 5.99 7.32 -13.70
C SER A 987 5.23 7.75 -14.95
N ASP A 988 4.18 7.04 -15.33
CA ASP A 988 3.41 7.29 -16.54
C ASP A 988 2.50 8.52 -16.38
N SER A 989 2.23 8.94 -15.14
CA SER A 989 1.42 10.13 -14.84
C SER A 989 2.09 11.44 -15.31
N TRP A 990 3.42 11.45 -15.53
CA TRP A 990 4.14 12.58 -16.13
C TRP A 990 4.18 12.52 -17.66
N ARG A 991 3.68 11.44 -18.26
CA ARG A 991 3.82 11.12 -19.69
C ARG A 991 2.46 10.88 -20.34
N THR A 992 1.41 11.50 -19.78
CA THR A 992 0.06 11.38 -20.30
C THR A 992 -0.03 11.91 -21.74
N VAL A 993 -1.01 11.44 -22.49
CA VAL A 993 -1.26 11.81 -23.89
C VAL A 993 -2.75 12.05 -24.11
N GLY A 994 -3.11 12.66 -25.24
CA GLY A 994 -4.50 12.99 -25.56
C GLY A 994 -5.10 13.92 -24.51
N ASP A 995 -6.35 13.68 -24.13
CA ASP A 995 -7.12 14.53 -23.21
C ASP A 995 -6.58 14.52 -21.76
N MET A 996 -5.70 13.59 -21.41
CA MET A 996 -5.03 13.57 -20.10
C MET A 996 -3.79 14.48 -20.04
N TRP A 997 -3.39 15.09 -21.16
CA TRP A 997 -2.24 16.00 -21.25
C TRP A 997 -2.69 17.45 -21.46
N SER A 998 -2.01 18.39 -20.81
CA SER A 998 -2.19 19.82 -21.03
C SER A 998 -0.87 20.58 -21.06
N TYR A 999 -0.76 21.58 -21.94
CA TYR A 999 0.33 22.56 -21.90
C TYR A 999 0.10 23.63 -20.83
N GLU A 1000 -1.15 23.82 -20.40
CA GLU A 1000 -1.50 24.68 -19.29
C GLU A 1000 -1.13 24.01 -17.96
N TYR A 1001 -0.75 24.82 -16.97
CA TYR A 1001 -0.29 24.30 -15.69
C TYR A 1001 -1.44 23.89 -14.76
N GLU A 1002 -1.52 22.60 -14.46
CA GLU A 1002 -2.48 21.98 -13.53
C GLU A 1002 -1.92 21.91 -12.10
N THR A 1003 -1.62 23.07 -11.51
CA THR A 1003 -1.21 23.15 -10.10
C THR A 1003 -2.39 22.87 -9.14
N LYS A 1004 -2.10 22.58 -7.86
CA LYS A 1004 -3.10 22.36 -6.80
C LYS A 1004 -3.14 23.50 -5.77
N PRO A 1005 -4.31 23.85 -5.21
CA PRO A 1005 -4.42 24.86 -4.17
C PRO A 1005 -3.49 24.58 -2.98
N ALA A 1006 -2.92 25.63 -2.39
CA ALA A 1006 -1.96 25.51 -1.28
C ALA A 1006 -2.14 26.64 -0.24
N GLY A 1007 -1.78 26.36 1.02
CA GLY A 1007 -1.82 27.32 2.13
C GLY A 1007 -3.10 27.25 2.98
N ILE A 1008 -3.34 28.28 3.80
CA ILE A 1008 -4.57 28.42 4.58
C ILE A 1008 -5.60 29.16 3.72
N LEU A 1009 -6.63 28.45 3.27
CA LEU A 1009 -7.60 28.94 2.28
C LEU A 1009 -8.77 29.72 2.91
N ARG A 1010 -8.86 29.72 4.24
CA ARG A 1010 -9.89 30.45 4.98
C ARG A 1010 -9.29 30.98 6.27
N THR A 1011 -9.58 32.24 6.60
CA THR A 1011 -9.16 32.84 7.87
C THR A 1011 -9.53 31.92 9.04
N PRO A 1012 -8.54 31.53 9.89
CA PRO A 1012 -8.80 30.76 11.10
C PRO A 1012 -9.73 31.51 12.04
N VAL A 1013 -10.52 30.75 12.79
CA VAL A 1013 -11.31 31.28 13.91
C VAL A 1013 -10.45 31.19 15.16
N CYS A 1014 -10.40 32.26 15.93
CA CYS A 1014 -9.65 32.30 17.18
C CYS A 1014 -10.54 32.84 18.29
N ASP A 1015 -10.53 32.17 19.43
CA ASP A 1015 -11.34 32.56 20.58
C ASP A 1015 -10.60 32.31 21.90
N LEU A 1016 -10.91 33.10 22.92
CA LEU A 1016 -10.32 32.98 24.26
C LEU A 1016 -11.29 32.22 25.17
N LYS A 1017 -10.81 31.15 25.83
CA LYS A 1017 -11.61 30.35 26.77
C LYS A 1017 -11.01 30.28 28.18
N LYS A 1018 -11.77 29.90 29.21
CA LYS A 1018 -11.28 29.70 30.59
C LYS A 1018 -11.74 28.40 31.24
#